data_AF-A0A364LHY3-F1
#
_entry.id   AF-A0A364LHY3-F1
#
_cell.length_a   1.000
_cell.length_b   1.000
_cell.length_c   1.000
_cell.angle_alpha   90.00
_cell.angle_beta   90.00
_cell.angle_gamma   90.00
#
_symmetry.space_group_name_H-M   'P 1'
#
loop_
_entity.id
_entity.type
_entity.pdbx_description
1 polymer ?
#
loop_
_entity_poly.entity_id
_entity_poly.type
_entity_poly.pdbx_seq_one_letter_code
_entity_poly.pdbx_strand_id
1 'polypeptide(L)'
;MRQYSLDEKKLFLWKEKLHQNKTQKYQGVKRKLLEILDSDEALSIRKNRFEEYRKQLISDNHGQGWTWAPHFTWFWRFLSFFYPINYPQGSSLRKALLEDIEISETRLVLKDYHQSPCLVDLKDNEFEQALFIDPKSALDDLKNRIEQLSADTLPTDIEVILNRLDAIKNELESNLYHLMLQKICKVSPRITCSRLYKLSQEAFEYPSTNEYIEINLLANTLLSHFVTGFRQAASHLNLGFELLILLCLSDDKYRRKLNITGISRYGLALKTENPQLNPHTIYLELRSNDQLHYGSGDGLLTGTLSREFLAATLSPRAINTLFESLETEAPIHLGIYQRKILEGITQHNRAKLSDPLAELIADMGKMDSQIFPENSLRRVIRDEMADKLYEALDSQGKASRQARAMLSGQALNHCNHLQMLQDIFTLHHKTHTPPQNPLLYLVAKSLCEQLFIDYRKNNADGLWKEHEIGAEMIKLLQIAFINTVQPVSAFYKPAEQEAILSPYNYPSIIPDAFREAEADAIRFVLNSGYSETRLLDSINETRSERRKTVSQISCEWIISRIQQISPALTQAVEQRLVHTQFYDVDDWLTMKKQMKGTQQPAELLMESLKEQLALSRLARENIHYENENNAVSKALSVLLQLLGSDSVTSQQLEEIYNYQLDKLHFYITHTLTTVLKNELKERQARLLRWDEQSLKDFQLIEEASVSMPLHRSLEHLDNANSCIQSEVRKDFARQYTESRMAVYHFSIYMKQSEYQDREAAKEVLTGLKPYLCEEQYKLWMMKLSKQLSKPLIQEVTVFKEATLCKQEDQLPVPAQKMFA
;
A
#
# COMPACT_ATOMS: atom_id res chain seq x y z
N MET A 1 10.09 20.62 -23.12
CA MET A 1 9.64 21.22 -21.86
C MET A 1 10.54 20.69 -20.75
N ARG A 2 11.14 21.55 -19.94
CA ARG A 2 12.00 21.12 -18.82
C ARG A 2 11.14 20.53 -17.69
N GLN A 3 11.65 19.50 -17.02
CA GLN A 3 10.99 18.92 -15.84
C GLN A 3 11.29 19.78 -14.60
N TYR A 4 10.29 19.94 -13.74
CA TYR A 4 10.51 20.64 -12.48
C TYR A 4 11.40 19.83 -11.54
N SER A 5 12.42 20.51 -11.04
CA SER A 5 13.19 20.13 -9.85
C SER A 5 13.64 21.41 -9.14
N LEU A 6 13.99 21.32 -7.86
CA LEU A 6 14.52 22.47 -7.12
C LEU A 6 15.78 23.04 -7.78
N ASP A 7 16.63 22.17 -8.32
CA ASP A 7 17.83 22.57 -9.05
C ASP A 7 17.49 23.30 -10.36
N GLU A 8 16.53 22.81 -11.14
CA GLU A 8 16.08 23.48 -12.37
C GLU A 8 15.44 24.84 -12.04
N LYS A 9 14.62 24.91 -10.98
CA LYS A 9 14.07 26.17 -10.46
C LYS A 9 15.17 27.15 -10.07
N LYS A 10 16.24 26.67 -9.41
CA LYS A 10 17.41 27.50 -9.08
C LYS A 10 18.02 28.11 -10.32
N LEU A 11 18.29 27.27 -11.33
CA LEU A 11 18.90 27.71 -12.59
C LEU A 11 17.98 28.68 -13.35
N PHE A 12 16.68 28.44 -13.34
CA PHE A 12 15.67 29.33 -13.93
C PHE A 12 15.65 30.69 -13.23
N LEU A 13 15.60 30.73 -11.90
CA LEU A 13 15.64 31.99 -11.15
C LEU A 13 16.97 32.73 -11.34
N TRP A 14 18.08 32.00 -11.51
CA TRP A 14 19.36 32.60 -11.89
C TRP A 14 19.30 33.25 -13.26
N LYS A 15 18.67 32.60 -14.24
CA LYS A 15 18.45 33.16 -15.58
C LYS A 15 17.66 34.47 -15.49
N GLU A 16 16.55 34.49 -14.74
CA GLU A 16 15.75 35.70 -14.51
C GLU A 16 16.55 36.81 -13.84
N LYS A 17 17.26 36.49 -12.75
CA LYS A 17 18.13 37.44 -12.02
C LYS A 17 19.20 38.04 -12.94
N LEU A 18 19.77 37.23 -13.84
CA LEU A 18 20.74 37.68 -14.83
C LEU A 18 20.10 38.57 -15.90
N HIS A 19 18.90 38.24 -16.40
CA HIS A 19 18.18 39.07 -17.36
C HIS A 19 17.85 40.45 -16.79
N GLN A 20 17.36 40.52 -15.56
CA GLN A 20 17.04 41.77 -14.85
C GLN A 20 18.27 42.66 -14.57
N ASN A 21 19.48 42.08 -14.54
CA ASN A 21 20.70 42.85 -14.34
C ASN A 21 21.04 43.72 -15.56
N LYS A 22 20.99 45.05 -15.40
CA LYS A 22 21.20 46.04 -16.49
C LYS A 22 22.68 46.32 -16.84
N THR A 23 23.61 45.42 -16.56
CA THR A 23 25.04 45.65 -16.84
C THR A 23 25.33 45.80 -18.34
N GLN A 24 25.98 46.91 -18.72
CA GLN A 24 26.44 47.15 -20.10
C GLN A 24 27.90 46.72 -20.30
N LYS A 25 28.76 46.98 -19.30
CA LYS A 25 30.21 46.73 -19.39
C LYS A 25 30.58 45.25 -19.48
N TYR A 26 29.81 44.38 -18.82
CA TYR A 26 30.11 42.94 -18.73
C TYR A 26 29.11 42.07 -19.51
N GLN A 27 28.60 42.58 -20.65
CA GLN A 27 27.65 41.85 -21.48
C GLN A 27 28.17 40.50 -21.98
N GLY A 28 29.47 40.38 -22.28
CA GLY A 28 30.06 39.10 -22.69
C GLY A 28 30.00 38.03 -21.59
N VAL A 29 30.28 38.42 -20.33
CA VAL A 29 30.17 37.52 -19.17
C VAL A 29 28.71 37.12 -18.92
N LYS A 30 27.79 38.10 -18.95
CA LYS A 30 26.35 37.85 -18.82
C LYS A 30 25.85 36.91 -19.93
N ARG A 31 26.27 37.11 -21.17
CA ARG A 31 25.89 36.26 -22.31
C ARG A 31 26.37 34.82 -22.11
N LYS A 32 27.62 34.62 -21.68
CA LYS A 32 28.16 33.27 -21.41
C LYS A 32 27.43 32.55 -20.25
N LEU A 33 27.07 33.29 -19.20
CA LEU A 33 26.26 32.71 -18.11
C LEU A 33 24.87 32.30 -18.61
N LEU A 34 24.20 33.15 -19.41
CA LEU A 34 22.91 32.82 -20.01
C LEU A 34 23.01 31.65 -20.99
N GLU A 35 24.06 31.58 -21.81
CA GLU A 35 24.32 30.48 -22.73
C GLU A 35 24.46 29.14 -22.00
N ILE A 36 25.13 29.11 -20.84
CA ILE A 36 25.21 27.90 -20.00
C ILE A 36 23.81 27.49 -19.51
N LEU A 37 23.01 28.45 -19.04
CA LEU A 37 21.65 28.20 -18.51
C LEU A 37 20.63 27.83 -19.60
N ASP A 38 20.84 28.32 -20.83
CA ASP A 38 20.00 28.07 -22.00
C ASP A 38 20.39 26.80 -22.75
N SER A 39 21.54 26.21 -22.48
CA SER A 39 21.98 25.00 -23.13
C SER A 39 21.00 23.81 -22.92
N ASP A 40 20.96 22.93 -23.92
CA ASP A 40 20.17 21.69 -23.91
C ASP A 40 20.89 20.52 -23.21
N GLU A 41 21.98 20.80 -22.48
CA GLU A 41 22.72 19.78 -21.74
C GLU A 41 21.91 19.25 -20.55
N ALA A 42 22.28 18.07 -20.04
CA ALA A 42 21.66 17.51 -18.84
C ALA A 42 21.75 18.49 -17.65
N LEU A 43 20.71 18.54 -16.81
CA LEU A 43 20.60 19.44 -15.65
C LEU A 43 21.89 19.43 -14.78
N SER A 44 22.43 18.25 -14.49
CA SER A 44 23.65 18.11 -13.68
C SER A 44 24.87 18.80 -14.31
N ILE A 45 25.03 18.68 -15.63
CA ILE A 45 26.13 19.29 -16.38
C ILE A 45 25.97 20.81 -16.38
N ARG A 46 24.76 21.31 -16.67
CA ARG A 46 24.46 22.75 -16.69
C ARG A 46 24.65 23.39 -15.34
N LYS A 47 24.13 22.75 -14.28
CA LYS A 47 24.31 23.19 -12.90
C LYS A 47 25.79 23.29 -12.55
N ASN A 48 26.57 22.25 -12.81
CA ASN A 48 28.00 22.24 -12.50
C ASN A 48 28.75 23.33 -13.27
N ARG A 49 28.54 23.45 -14.59
CA ARG A 49 29.18 24.49 -15.40
C ARG A 49 28.81 25.90 -14.94
N PHE A 50 27.53 26.11 -14.61
CA PHE A 50 27.07 27.39 -14.11
C PHE A 50 27.73 27.72 -12.76
N GLU A 51 27.75 26.78 -11.83
CA GLU A 51 28.36 26.96 -10.51
C GLU A 51 29.88 27.15 -10.59
N GLU A 52 30.58 26.39 -11.41
CA GLU A 52 32.02 26.54 -11.65
C GLU A 52 32.33 27.93 -12.21
N TYR A 53 31.60 28.34 -13.24
CA TYR A 53 31.81 29.64 -13.86
C TYR A 53 31.42 30.78 -12.91
N ARG A 54 30.34 30.64 -12.15
CA ARG A 54 29.94 31.57 -11.08
C ARG A 54 31.03 31.66 -10.01
N LYS A 55 31.55 30.55 -9.50
CA LYS A 55 32.63 30.51 -8.49
C LYS A 55 33.90 31.19 -9.01
N GLN A 56 34.29 30.90 -10.25
CA GLN A 56 35.41 31.57 -10.91
C GLN A 56 35.21 33.09 -10.96
N LEU A 57 34.02 33.55 -11.35
CA LEU A 57 33.69 34.98 -11.44
C LEU A 57 33.63 35.68 -10.07
N ILE A 58 33.25 34.97 -9.02
CA ILE A 58 33.19 35.53 -7.66
C ILE A 58 34.56 35.51 -6.98
N SER A 59 35.46 34.60 -7.38
CA SER A 59 36.80 34.49 -6.82
C SER A 59 37.64 35.77 -6.98
N ASP A 60 38.76 35.83 -6.26
CA ASP A 60 39.73 36.93 -6.41
C ASP A 60 40.50 36.85 -7.74
N ASN A 61 40.57 35.66 -8.35
CA ASN A 61 41.25 35.41 -9.63
C ASN A 61 40.27 35.41 -10.83
N HIS A 62 39.29 36.32 -10.80
CA HIS A 62 38.18 36.35 -11.76
C HIS A 62 38.54 36.84 -13.17
N GLY A 63 39.68 37.51 -13.36
CA GLY A 63 40.17 37.97 -14.68
C GLY A 63 39.34 39.07 -15.38
N GLN A 64 38.42 39.74 -14.67
CA GLN A 64 37.49 40.75 -15.23
C GLN A 64 37.91 42.21 -15.01
N GLY A 65 39.14 42.44 -14.56
CA GLY A 65 39.70 43.78 -14.30
C GLY A 65 39.20 44.47 -13.01
N TRP A 66 39.76 45.65 -12.72
CA TRP A 66 39.65 46.30 -11.40
C TRP A 66 38.26 46.89 -11.08
N THR A 67 37.37 47.00 -12.07
CA THR A 67 36.00 47.50 -11.85
C THR A 67 35.02 46.38 -11.51
N TRP A 68 35.48 45.13 -11.42
CA TRP A 68 34.62 43.97 -11.17
C TRP A 68 34.40 43.74 -9.69
N ALA A 69 35.47 43.67 -8.90
CA ALA A 69 35.45 43.63 -7.45
C ALA A 69 35.72 45.03 -6.87
N PRO A 70 35.13 45.38 -5.71
CA PRO A 70 35.52 46.59 -5.00
C PRO A 70 36.93 46.38 -4.41
N HIS A 71 37.96 46.84 -5.11
CA HIS A 71 39.34 46.84 -4.58
C HIS A 71 39.57 48.06 -3.68
N PHE A 72 40.48 47.93 -2.71
CA PHE A 72 40.85 48.99 -1.77
C PHE A 72 39.65 49.53 -0.94
N THR A 73 38.69 48.69 -0.58
CA THR A 73 37.55 49.07 0.27
C THR A 73 37.99 49.73 1.58
N TRP A 74 39.12 49.32 2.15
CA TRP A 74 39.72 49.97 3.33
C TRP A 74 40.14 51.42 3.07
N PHE A 75 40.76 51.70 1.91
CA PHE A 75 41.19 53.04 1.51
C PHE A 75 39.99 53.95 1.25
N TRP A 76 38.95 53.42 0.59
CA TRP A 76 37.71 54.16 0.37
C TRP A 76 36.91 54.39 1.65
N ARG A 77 36.90 53.42 2.58
CA ARG A 77 36.33 53.61 3.93
C ARG A 77 37.09 54.69 4.70
N PHE A 78 38.42 54.71 4.61
CA PHE A 78 39.25 55.74 5.22
C PHE A 78 38.97 57.14 4.62
N LEU A 79 38.90 57.25 3.29
CA LEU A 79 38.53 58.49 2.60
C LEU A 79 37.09 58.94 2.90
N SER A 80 36.17 57.99 3.07
CA SER A 80 34.76 58.30 3.38
C SER A 80 34.57 58.99 4.74
N PHE A 81 35.56 58.85 5.63
CA PHE A 81 35.59 59.56 6.91
C PHE A 81 35.79 61.08 6.73
N PHE A 82 36.49 61.49 5.67
CA PHE A 82 36.80 62.89 5.38
C PHE A 82 35.87 63.51 4.33
N TYR A 83 35.31 62.69 3.42
CA TYR A 83 34.43 63.16 2.36
C TYR A 83 33.30 62.14 2.11
N PRO A 84 32.02 62.55 1.98
CA PRO A 84 30.92 61.65 1.64
C PRO A 84 31.00 61.22 0.17
N ILE A 85 31.94 60.31 -0.12
CA ILE A 85 32.16 59.73 -1.45
C ILE A 85 31.48 58.37 -1.51
N ASN A 86 30.62 58.17 -2.50
CA ASN A 86 30.05 56.85 -2.81
C ASN A 86 31.19 55.93 -3.24
N TYR A 87 31.58 54.99 -2.37
CA TYR A 87 32.64 54.02 -2.67
C TYR A 87 32.24 53.13 -3.86
N PRO A 88 33.20 52.77 -4.73
CA PRO A 88 32.93 51.92 -5.89
C PRO A 88 32.41 50.57 -5.40
N GLN A 89 31.14 50.29 -5.66
CA GLN A 89 30.46 49.11 -5.13
C GLN A 89 30.76 47.81 -5.92
N GLY A 90 31.70 47.85 -6.87
CA GLY A 90 31.97 46.77 -7.80
C GLY A 90 30.89 46.64 -8.89
N SER A 91 31.01 45.61 -9.72
CA SER A 91 30.04 45.31 -10.78
C SER A 91 28.68 44.92 -10.20
N SER A 92 27.59 45.49 -10.72
CA SER A 92 26.22 45.06 -10.39
C SER A 92 26.01 43.57 -10.67
N LEU A 93 26.70 43.03 -11.67
CA LEU A 93 26.65 41.60 -12.00
C LEU A 93 27.35 40.75 -10.93
N ARG A 94 28.52 41.18 -10.43
CA ARG A 94 29.21 40.47 -9.33
C ARG A 94 28.36 40.44 -8.07
N LYS A 95 27.70 41.55 -7.73
CA LYS A 95 26.74 41.61 -6.61
C LYS A 95 25.60 40.63 -6.77
N ALA A 96 24.95 40.63 -7.94
CA ALA A 96 23.87 39.70 -8.23
C ALA A 96 24.32 38.24 -8.15
N LEU A 97 25.56 37.93 -8.57
CA LEU A 97 26.14 36.60 -8.45
C LEU A 97 26.52 36.24 -7.00
N LEU A 98 26.91 37.21 -6.16
CA LEU A 98 27.24 36.98 -4.75
C LEU A 98 26.01 36.62 -3.90
N GLU A 99 24.89 37.29 -4.14
CA GLU A 99 23.62 36.98 -3.51
C GLU A 99 23.07 35.65 -4.05
N ASP A 100 23.07 34.60 -3.24
CA ASP A 100 22.45 33.33 -3.65
C ASP A 100 20.93 33.47 -3.77
N ILE A 101 20.31 32.51 -4.45
CA ILE A 101 18.86 32.45 -4.62
C ILE A 101 18.30 31.47 -3.61
N GLU A 102 17.46 31.96 -2.70
CA GLU A 102 16.65 31.15 -1.80
C GLU A 102 15.46 30.57 -2.59
N ILE A 103 15.23 29.27 -2.44
CA ILE A 103 14.15 28.55 -3.10
C ILE A 103 13.23 28.02 -2.02
N SER A 104 11.96 28.43 -2.06
CA SER A 104 10.92 27.77 -1.29
C SER A 104 10.44 26.52 -2.04
N GLU A 105 10.39 25.40 -1.32
CA GLU A 105 9.61 24.24 -1.72
C GLU A 105 8.12 24.61 -1.63
N THR A 106 7.44 24.67 -2.76
CA THR A 106 6.01 25.01 -2.81
C THR A 106 5.25 23.77 -3.26
N ARG A 107 4.92 22.88 -2.32
CA ARG A 107 4.13 21.70 -2.68
C ARG A 107 2.68 22.08 -2.91
N LEU A 108 2.17 21.77 -4.10
CA LEU A 108 0.78 22.00 -4.50
C LEU A 108 -0.09 20.87 -3.96
N VAL A 109 -1.13 21.23 -3.21
CA VAL A 109 -2.02 20.27 -2.54
C VAL A 109 -3.39 20.21 -3.22
N LEU A 110 -4.17 19.18 -2.92
CA LEU A 110 -5.52 19.01 -3.47
C LEU A 110 -6.43 20.23 -3.23
N LYS A 111 -6.25 20.93 -2.11
CA LYS A 111 -6.99 22.17 -1.82
C LYS A 111 -6.72 23.27 -2.85
N ASP A 112 -5.48 23.41 -3.33
CA ASP A 112 -5.14 24.37 -4.39
C ASP A 112 -5.87 24.00 -5.68
N TYR A 113 -5.94 22.71 -6.01
CA TYR A 113 -6.69 22.22 -7.17
C TYR A 113 -8.20 22.53 -7.08
N HIS A 114 -8.82 22.42 -5.91
CA HIS A 114 -10.24 22.77 -5.75
C HIS A 114 -10.50 24.28 -5.79
N GLN A 115 -9.57 25.09 -5.28
CA GLN A 115 -9.70 26.56 -5.27
C GLN A 115 -9.31 27.22 -6.60
N SER A 116 -8.59 26.48 -7.45
CA SER A 116 -8.13 26.88 -8.76
C SER A 116 -9.28 27.33 -9.70
N PRO A 117 -9.24 28.55 -10.25
CA PRO A 117 -10.18 29.00 -11.27
C PRO A 117 -9.92 28.29 -12.61
N CYS A 118 -10.95 27.66 -13.18
CA CYS A 118 -10.87 26.93 -14.45
C CYS A 118 -10.94 27.87 -15.67
N LEU A 119 -10.03 28.85 -15.75
CA LEU A 119 -10.07 29.90 -16.79
C LEU A 119 -8.71 30.24 -17.43
N VAL A 120 -7.62 29.63 -16.96
CA VAL A 120 -6.28 29.92 -17.47
C VAL A 120 -5.96 28.97 -18.64
N ASP A 121 -5.50 29.50 -19.76
CA ASP A 121 -4.99 28.73 -20.91
C ASP A 121 -3.62 29.29 -21.32
N LEU A 122 -2.55 28.62 -20.87
CA LEU A 122 -1.17 29.04 -21.07
C LEU A 122 -0.59 28.40 -22.33
N LYS A 123 0.18 29.16 -23.10
CA LYS A 123 1.06 28.62 -24.15
C LYS A 123 2.26 27.90 -23.52
N ASP A 124 2.97 27.08 -24.30
CA ASP A 124 4.07 26.26 -23.77
C ASP A 124 5.16 27.05 -23.06
N ASN A 125 5.56 28.21 -23.60
CA ASN A 125 6.55 29.08 -22.97
C ASN A 125 6.01 29.72 -21.67
N GLU A 126 4.72 30.06 -21.64
CA GLU A 126 4.07 30.65 -20.47
C GLU A 126 3.89 29.61 -19.37
N PHE A 127 3.55 28.37 -19.74
CA PHE A 127 3.48 27.23 -18.84
C PHE A 127 4.86 26.90 -18.24
N GLU A 128 5.90 26.85 -19.05
CA GLU A 128 7.27 26.59 -18.58
C GLU A 128 7.76 27.69 -17.62
N GLN A 129 7.39 28.96 -17.86
CA GLN A 129 7.65 30.04 -16.90
C GLN A 129 6.82 29.89 -15.62
N ALA A 130 5.52 29.59 -15.75
CA ALA A 130 4.63 29.40 -14.61
C ALA A 130 5.11 28.23 -13.73
N LEU A 131 5.63 27.16 -14.31
CA LEU A 131 6.19 26.00 -13.59
C LEU A 131 7.17 26.41 -12.48
N PHE A 132 7.99 27.44 -12.72
CA PHE A 132 9.03 27.87 -11.78
C PHE A 132 8.67 29.14 -11.00
N ILE A 133 7.88 30.05 -11.58
CA ILE A 133 7.54 31.36 -10.99
C ILE A 133 6.22 31.28 -10.21
N ASP A 134 5.20 30.68 -10.80
CA ASP A 134 3.85 30.59 -10.25
C ASP A 134 3.24 29.21 -10.52
N PRO A 135 3.63 28.18 -9.74
CA PRO A 135 3.15 26.82 -9.93
C PRO A 135 1.63 26.68 -9.84
N LYS A 136 0.93 27.64 -9.19
CA LYS A 136 -0.54 27.66 -9.12
C LYS A 136 -1.14 27.98 -10.48
N SER A 137 -0.62 28.97 -11.20
CA SER A 137 -1.06 29.24 -12.58
C SER A 137 -0.81 28.06 -13.53
N ALA A 138 0.30 27.33 -13.35
CA ALA A 138 0.56 26.10 -14.10
C ALA A 138 -0.45 24.99 -13.76
N LEU A 139 -0.80 24.84 -12.49
CA LEU A 139 -1.85 23.91 -12.04
C LEU A 139 -3.24 24.31 -12.58
N ASP A 140 -3.57 25.60 -12.61
CA ASP A 140 -4.84 26.13 -13.11
C ASP A 140 -5.02 25.82 -14.60
N ASP A 141 -3.98 26.04 -15.40
CA ASP A 141 -3.95 25.64 -16.82
C ASP A 141 -4.14 24.13 -16.98
N LEU A 142 -3.39 23.32 -16.23
CA LEU A 142 -3.46 21.88 -16.34
C LEU A 142 -4.83 21.35 -15.90
N LYS A 143 -5.43 21.91 -14.85
CA LYS A 143 -6.79 21.61 -14.42
C LYS A 143 -7.79 21.94 -15.52
N ASN A 144 -7.72 23.15 -16.08
CA ASN A 144 -8.63 23.60 -17.13
C ASN A 144 -8.59 22.66 -18.33
N ARG A 145 -7.39 22.28 -18.79
CA ARG A 145 -7.21 21.33 -19.89
C ARG A 145 -7.76 19.94 -19.57
N ILE A 146 -7.53 19.44 -18.37
CA ILE A 146 -8.04 18.12 -17.94
C ILE A 146 -9.57 18.13 -17.82
N GLU A 147 -10.18 19.23 -17.35
CA GLU A 147 -11.64 19.34 -17.21
C GLU A 147 -12.35 19.52 -18.56
N GLN A 148 -11.64 20.03 -19.58
CA GLN A 148 -12.13 20.12 -20.95
C GLN A 148 -11.97 18.82 -21.75
N LEU A 149 -11.34 17.78 -21.19
CA LEU A 149 -11.15 16.51 -21.86
C LEU A 149 -12.49 15.82 -22.17
N SER A 150 -12.66 15.44 -23.41
CA SER A 150 -13.78 14.63 -23.92
C SER A 150 -13.27 13.43 -24.72
N ALA A 151 -14.14 12.47 -25.00
CA ALA A 151 -13.78 11.31 -25.83
C ALA A 151 -13.28 11.69 -27.25
N ASP A 152 -13.67 12.87 -27.74
CA ASP A 152 -13.30 13.39 -29.07
C ASP A 152 -11.99 14.21 -29.06
N THR A 153 -11.32 14.32 -27.92
CA THR A 153 -10.08 15.11 -27.79
C THR A 153 -8.97 14.52 -28.67
N LEU A 154 -8.27 15.38 -29.41
CA LEU A 154 -7.22 14.95 -30.33
C LEU A 154 -6.05 14.30 -29.56
N PRO A 155 -5.42 13.25 -30.12
CA PRO A 155 -4.28 12.59 -29.48
C PRO A 155 -3.13 13.53 -29.10
N THR A 156 -2.86 14.53 -29.94
CA THR A 156 -1.82 15.53 -29.71
C THR A 156 -2.09 16.37 -28.47
N ASP A 157 -3.35 16.69 -28.18
CA ASP A 157 -3.72 17.49 -27.02
C ASP A 157 -3.56 16.69 -25.72
N ILE A 158 -3.89 15.39 -25.74
CA ILE A 158 -3.62 14.46 -24.64
C ILE A 158 -2.12 14.37 -24.35
N GLU A 159 -1.29 14.26 -25.39
CA GLU A 159 0.18 14.23 -25.23
C GLU A 159 0.71 15.52 -24.62
N VAL A 160 0.19 16.69 -25.03
CA VAL A 160 0.54 17.99 -24.42
C VAL A 160 0.18 18.00 -22.94
N ILE A 161 -1.01 17.55 -22.57
CA ILE A 161 -1.46 17.49 -21.17
C ILE A 161 -0.57 16.54 -20.36
N LEU A 162 -0.25 15.37 -20.89
CA LEU A 162 0.65 14.41 -20.23
C LEU A 162 2.08 14.96 -20.08
N ASN A 163 2.58 15.71 -21.08
CA ASN A 163 3.88 16.39 -21.00
C ASN A 163 3.90 17.47 -19.90
N ARG A 164 2.82 18.26 -19.80
CA ARG A 164 2.68 19.29 -18.76
C ARG A 164 2.53 18.68 -17.38
N LEU A 165 1.76 17.60 -17.24
CA LEU A 165 1.62 16.85 -15.99
C LEU A 165 2.96 16.25 -15.54
N ASP A 166 3.72 15.65 -16.46
CA ASP A 166 5.05 15.12 -16.17
C ASP A 166 6.04 16.22 -15.77
N ALA A 167 5.94 17.41 -16.37
CA ALA A 167 6.77 18.55 -16.02
C ALA A 167 6.53 19.06 -14.58
N ILE A 168 5.29 19.02 -14.08
CA ILE A 168 4.92 19.54 -12.76
C ILE A 168 4.86 18.47 -11.65
N LYS A 169 4.90 17.17 -11.98
CA LYS A 169 4.60 16.07 -11.03
C LYS A 169 5.37 16.09 -9.71
N ASN A 170 6.58 16.66 -9.69
CA ASN A 170 7.41 16.73 -8.49
C ASN A 170 6.96 17.82 -7.50
N GLU A 171 6.21 18.83 -7.95
CA GLU A 171 5.58 19.83 -7.07
C GLU A 171 4.20 19.39 -6.58
N LEU A 172 3.60 18.38 -7.23
CA LEU A 172 2.28 17.89 -6.85
C LEU A 172 2.37 16.98 -5.63
N GLU A 173 1.40 17.11 -4.74
CA GLU A 173 1.08 16.04 -3.80
C GLU A 173 0.70 14.76 -4.57
N SER A 174 1.13 13.60 -4.07
CA SER A 174 1.00 12.33 -4.78
C SER A 174 -0.45 11.97 -5.11
N ASN A 175 -1.42 12.35 -4.28
CA ASN A 175 -2.83 12.10 -4.58
C ASN A 175 -3.35 13.00 -5.68
N LEU A 176 -2.94 14.27 -5.69
CA LEU A 176 -3.31 15.20 -6.75
C LEU A 176 -2.76 14.71 -8.09
N TYR A 177 -1.50 14.27 -8.11
CA TYR A 177 -0.91 13.63 -9.28
C TYR A 177 -1.72 12.41 -9.74
N HIS A 178 -2.03 11.51 -8.82
CA HIS A 178 -2.83 10.31 -9.10
C HIS A 178 -4.21 10.64 -9.67
N LEU A 179 -4.94 11.57 -9.06
CA LEU A 179 -6.27 12.01 -9.50
C LEU A 179 -6.23 12.57 -10.93
N MET A 180 -5.26 13.44 -11.22
CA MET A 180 -5.12 14.07 -12.54
C MET A 180 -4.77 13.02 -13.60
N LEU A 181 -3.83 12.12 -13.31
CA LEU A 181 -3.45 11.04 -14.21
C LEU A 181 -4.62 10.07 -14.47
N GLN A 182 -5.41 9.74 -13.44
CA GLN A 182 -6.60 8.91 -13.58
C GLN A 182 -7.67 9.57 -14.47
N LYS A 183 -7.92 10.87 -14.33
CA LYS A 183 -8.85 11.60 -15.19
C LYS A 183 -8.44 11.53 -16.66
N ILE A 184 -7.14 11.73 -16.94
CA ILE A 184 -6.60 11.64 -18.31
C ILE A 184 -6.74 10.21 -18.85
N CYS A 185 -6.34 9.21 -18.05
CA CYS A 185 -6.40 7.80 -18.43
C CYS A 185 -7.83 7.33 -18.72
N LYS A 186 -8.83 7.84 -17.99
CA LYS A 186 -10.24 7.51 -18.21
C LYS A 186 -10.75 8.00 -19.57
N VAL A 187 -10.28 9.16 -20.03
CA VAL A 187 -10.69 9.74 -21.31
C VAL A 187 -9.92 9.12 -22.47
N SER A 188 -8.61 8.94 -22.33
CA SER A 188 -7.74 8.40 -23.38
C SER A 188 -6.81 7.30 -22.84
N PRO A 189 -7.35 6.09 -22.59
CA PRO A 189 -6.59 4.99 -22.00
C PRO A 189 -5.46 4.52 -22.92
N ARG A 190 -5.66 4.52 -24.24
CA ARG A 190 -4.63 4.12 -25.23
C ARG A 190 -3.36 4.96 -25.12
N ILE A 191 -3.49 6.28 -25.23
CA ILE A 191 -2.35 7.20 -25.26
C ILE A 191 -1.64 7.20 -23.91
N THR A 192 -2.44 7.22 -22.84
CA THR A 192 -1.92 7.17 -21.47
C THR A 192 -1.17 5.87 -21.22
N CYS A 193 -1.74 4.70 -21.53
CA CYS A 193 -1.07 3.41 -21.38
C CYS A 193 0.19 3.32 -22.22
N SER A 194 0.19 3.82 -23.46
CA SER A 194 1.38 3.81 -24.33
C SER A 194 2.53 4.60 -23.70
N ARG A 195 2.23 5.78 -23.16
CA ARG A 195 3.23 6.61 -22.45
C ARG A 195 3.71 5.93 -21.17
N LEU A 196 2.80 5.49 -20.31
CA LEU A 196 3.13 4.85 -19.04
C LEU A 196 3.91 3.55 -19.26
N TYR A 197 3.60 2.81 -20.31
CA TYR A 197 4.33 1.60 -20.68
C TYR A 197 5.77 1.92 -21.06
N LYS A 198 6.00 2.94 -21.90
CA LYS A 198 7.35 3.41 -22.22
C LYS A 198 8.13 3.81 -20.96
N LEU A 199 7.50 4.57 -20.06
CA LEU A 199 8.11 4.93 -18.77
C LEU A 199 8.41 3.70 -17.90
N SER A 200 7.54 2.69 -17.90
CA SER A 200 7.74 1.46 -17.13
C SER A 200 8.92 0.61 -17.64
N GLN A 201 9.26 0.71 -18.93
CA GLN A 201 10.44 0.03 -19.49
C GLN A 201 11.75 0.72 -19.07
N GLU A 202 11.68 2.01 -18.74
CA GLU A 202 12.78 2.81 -18.20
C GLU A 202 12.83 2.75 -16.67
N ALA A 203 11.79 2.20 -16.02
CA ALA A 203 11.60 2.25 -14.58
C ALA A 203 12.66 1.48 -13.80
N PHE A 204 12.98 2.04 -12.62
CA PHE A 204 13.99 1.50 -11.72
C PHE A 204 13.45 0.35 -10.87
N GLU A 205 14.38 -0.44 -10.35
CA GLU A 205 14.14 -1.50 -9.36
C GLU A 205 13.33 -1.02 -8.14
N TYR A 206 13.43 0.27 -7.79
CA TYR A 206 12.68 0.92 -6.71
C TYR A 206 11.95 2.15 -7.25
N PRO A 207 10.66 2.03 -7.62
CA PRO A 207 9.92 3.16 -8.12
C PRO A 207 9.69 4.18 -7.00
N SER A 208 9.86 5.46 -7.33
CA SER A 208 9.38 6.57 -6.54
C SER A 208 7.86 6.53 -6.38
N THR A 209 7.33 7.38 -5.49
CA THR A 209 5.88 7.48 -5.24
C THR A 209 5.08 7.75 -6.52
N ASN A 210 5.56 8.63 -7.40
CA ASN A 210 4.89 8.95 -8.66
C ASN A 210 5.02 7.83 -9.69
N GLU A 211 6.20 7.20 -9.80
CA GLU A 211 6.41 6.04 -10.69
C GLU A 211 5.55 4.85 -10.25
N TYR A 212 5.38 4.61 -8.95
CA TYR A 212 4.48 3.59 -8.44
C TYR A 212 3.02 3.87 -8.84
N ILE A 213 2.56 5.12 -8.72
CA ILE A 213 1.23 5.54 -9.19
C ILE A 213 1.05 5.25 -10.69
N GLU A 214 2.04 5.61 -11.50
CA GLU A 214 2.07 5.41 -12.95
C GLU A 214 1.97 3.90 -13.31
N ILE A 215 2.83 3.08 -12.72
CA ILE A 215 2.89 1.63 -13.01
C ILE A 215 1.63 0.94 -12.49
N ASN A 216 1.13 1.31 -11.31
CA ASN A 216 -0.11 0.77 -10.76
C ASN A 216 -1.32 1.14 -11.63
N LEU A 217 -1.41 2.39 -12.10
CA LEU A 217 -2.48 2.80 -13.01
C LEU A 217 -2.40 2.03 -14.34
N LEU A 218 -1.21 1.84 -14.90
CA LEU A 218 -1.01 1.04 -16.10
C LEU A 218 -1.46 -0.41 -15.88
N ALA A 219 -0.99 -1.06 -14.81
CA ALA A 219 -1.35 -2.44 -14.49
C ALA A 219 -2.86 -2.64 -14.38
N ASN A 220 -3.53 -1.78 -13.61
CA ASN A 220 -4.99 -1.83 -13.43
C ASN A 220 -5.74 -1.51 -14.73
N THR A 221 -5.24 -0.60 -15.57
CA THR A 221 -5.87 -0.28 -16.87
C THR A 221 -5.74 -1.42 -17.88
N LEU A 222 -4.60 -2.10 -17.91
CA LEU A 222 -4.40 -3.29 -18.75
C LEU A 222 -5.34 -4.43 -18.30
N LEU A 223 -5.41 -4.70 -17.00
CA LEU A 223 -6.34 -5.71 -16.47
C LEU A 223 -7.80 -5.34 -16.75
N SER A 224 -8.18 -4.08 -16.58
CA SER A 224 -9.56 -3.66 -16.81
C SER A 224 -10.01 -3.80 -18.26
N HIS A 225 -9.12 -3.48 -19.22
CA HIS A 225 -9.42 -3.58 -20.64
C HIS A 225 -9.34 -5.01 -21.17
N PHE A 226 -8.33 -5.78 -20.76
CA PHE A 226 -8.02 -7.08 -21.39
C PHE A 226 -8.47 -8.29 -20.58
N VAL A 227 -8.82 -8.13 -19.31
CA VAL A 227 -9.18 -9.24 -18.42
C VAL A 227 -10.57 -9.06 -17.82
N THR A 228 -10.80 -8.01 -17.04
CA THR A 228 -12.05 -7.84 -16.28
C THR A 228 -13.17 -7.16 -17.08
N GLY A 229 -12.88 -6.68 -18.29
CA GLY A 229 -13.89 -6.21 -19.24
C GLY A 229 -14.84 -7.32 -19.73
N PHE A 230 -14.47 -8.58 -19.52
CA PHE A 230 -15.25 -9.75 -19.90
C PHE A 230 -16.16 -10.18 -18.74
N ARG A 231 -17.44 -10.48 -19.02
CA ARG A 231 -18.42 -10.79 -17.96
C ARG A 231 -18.22 -12.14 -17.27
N GLN A 232 -17.41 -13.04 -17.82
CA GLN A 232 -17.24 -14.40 -17.32
C GLN A 232 -15.97 -14.49 -16.47
N ALA A 233 -16.13 -14.66 -15.15
CA ALA A 233 -15.03 -14.86 -14.22
C ALA A 233 -14.11 -16.04 -14.60
N ALA A 234 -14.67 -17.09 -15.22
CA ALA A 234 -13.90 -18.22 -15.74
C ALA A 234 -12.86 -17.82 -16.80
N SER A 235 -13.09 -16.73 -17.54
CA SER A 235 -12.20 -16.24 -18.58
C SER A 235 -11.09 -15.33 -18.05
N HIS A 236 -11.29 -14.70 -16.89
CA HIS A 236 -10.29 -13.80 -16.29
C HIS A 236 -8.96 -14.50 -16.04
N LEU A 237 -9.01 -15.78 -15.69
CA LEU A 237 -7.81 -16.56 -15.46
C LEU A 237 -6.94 -16.67 -16.73
N ASN A 238 -7.55 -17.17 -17.81
CA ASN A 238 -6.84 -17.42 -19.06
C ASN A 238 -6.35 -16.11 -19.66
N LEU A 239 -7.20 -15.08 -19.70
CA LEU A 239 -6.84 -13.77 -20.22
C LEU A 239 -5.77 -13.06 -19.38
N GLY A 240 -5.83 -13.19 -18.05
CA GLY A 240 -4.82 -12.67 -17.15
C GLY A 240 -3.45 -13.31 -17.37
N PHE A 241 -3.42 -14.63 -17.59
CA PHE A 241 -2.18 -15.31 -17.90
C PHE A 241 -1.63 -15.00 -19.29
N GLU A 242 -2.51 -14.93 -20.28
CA GLU A 242 -2.18 -14.46 -21.61
C GLU A 242 -1.53 -13.05 -21.56
N LEU A 243 -2.07 -12.13 -20.76
CA LEU A 243 -1.47 -10.80 -20.54
C LEU A 243 -0.09 -10.87 -19.85
N LEU A 244 0.06 -11.72 -18.83
CA LEU A 244 1.35 -11.93 -18.16
C LEU A 244 2.41 -12.55 -19.10
N ILE A 245 1.99 -13.43 -20.01
CA ILE A 245 2.86 -13.98 -21.05
C ILE A 245 3.32 -12.85 -21.98
N LEU A 246 2.43 -11.98 -22.44
CA LEU A 246 2.78 -10.83 -23.27
C LEU A 246 3.74 -9.88 -22.57
N LEU A 247 3.56 -9.62 -21.26
CA LEU A 247 4.50 -8.82 -20.46
C LEU A 247 5.88 -9.49 -20.36
N CYS A 248 5.94 -10.79 -20.06
CA CYS A 248 7.19 -11.55 -20.06
C CYS A 248 7.87 -11.54 -21.45
N LEU A 249 7.05 -11.60 -22.50
CA LEU A 249 7.45 -11.51 -23.89
C LEU A 249 7.79 -10.08 -24.30
N SER A 250 7.59 -9.05 -23.49
CA SER A 250 7.99 -7.68 -23.84
C SER A 250 9.21 -7.25 -23.02
N ASP A 251 9.46 -7.92 -21.89
CA ASP A 251 10.64 -7.73 -21.07
C ASP A 251 11.87 -8.45 -21.64
N ASP A 252 12.90 -7.66 -21.92
CA ASP A 252 14.14 -8.10 -22.56
C ASP A 252 14.96 -9.10 -21.71
N LYS A 253 14.85 -9.03 -20.38
CA LYS A 253 15.52 -9.95 -19.44
C LYS A 253 14.75 -11.28 -19.35
N TYR A 254 13.42 -11.24 -19.31
CA TYR A 254 12.58 -12.45 -19.32
C TYR A 254 12.62 -13.17 -20.67
N ARG A 255 12.59 -12.45 -21.80
CA ARG A 255 12.83 -13.02 -23.15
C ARG A 255 14.10 -13.87 -23.20
N ARG A 256 15.20 -13.38 -22.60
CA ARG A 256 16.49 -14.09 -22.53
C ARG A 256 16.44 -15.32 -21.62
N LYS A 257 15.81 -15.22 -20.45
CA LYS A 257 15.66 -16.33 -19.48
C LYS A 257 14.75 -17.45 -20.01
N LEU A 258 13.66 -17.08 -20.67
CA LEU A 258 12.70 -18.03 -21.27
C LEU A 258 13.23 -18.66 -22.57
N ASN A 259 14.40 -18.22 -23.05
CA ASN A 259 15.05 -18.70 -24.28
C ASN A 259 14.12 -18.63 -25.51
N ILE A 260 13.20 -17.68 -25.52
CA ILE A 260 12.11 -17.58 -26.51
C ILE A 260 12.64 -17.18 -27.89
N THR A 261 13.83 -16.60 -27.96
CA THR A 261 14.43 -16.32 -29.27
C THR A 261 14.79 -17.60 -30.04
N GLY A 262 14.95 -18.77 -29.40
CA GLY A 262 15.30 -20.04 -30.06
C GLY A 262 16.67 -20.08 -30.76
N ILE A 263 17.26 -18.93 -31.07
CA ILE A 263 18.48 -18.72 -31.88
C ILE A 263 19.69 -19.46 -31.32
N SER A 264 19.79 -19.63 -29.99
CA SER A 264 20.89 -20.39 -29.37
C SER A 264 20.90 -21.88 -29.72
N ARG A 265 19.81 -22.40 -30.30
CA ARG A 265 19.66 -23.80 -30.73
C ARG A 265 19.98 -24.00 -32.20
N TYR A 266 20.16 -22.92 -32.97
CA TYR A 266 20.54 -23.01 -34.37
C TYR A 266 22.04 -23.31 -34.49
N GLY A 267 22.38 -24.30 -35.32
CA GLY A 267 23.73 -24.42 -35.87
C GLY A 267 24.03 -23.23 -36.77
N LEU A 268 25.30 -22.86 -36.92
CA LEU A 268 25.72 -21.95 -38.00
C LEU A 268 26.43 -22.78 -39.07
N ALA A 269 26.03 -22.62 -40.32
CA ALA A 269 26.69 -23.25 -41.46
C ALA A 269 26.94 -22.24 -42.57
N LEU A 270 27.87 -22.56 -43.45
CA LEU A 270 28.00 -21.87 -44.72
C LEU A 270 26.91 -22.36 -45.68
N LYS A 271 26.34 -21.44 -46.47
CA LYS A 271 25.41 -21.82 -47.54
C LYS A 271 26.22 -22.48 -48.66
N THR A 272 26.21 -23.80 -48.74
CA THR A 272 26.78 -24.55 -49.87
C THR A 272 25.73 -24.75 -50.96
N GLU A 273 26.16 -24.95 -52.21
CA GLU A 273 25.27 -25.01 -53.39
C GLU A 273 24.21 -26.14 -53.35
N ASN A 274 24.29 -27.08 -52.40
CA ASN A 274 23.23 -28.06 -52.16
C ASN A 274 23.34 -28.75 -50.79
N PRO A 275 22.44 -28.43 -49.85
CA PRO A 275 21.88 -29.50 -49.03
C PRO A 275 20.39 -29.29 -48.71
N GLN A 276 19.69 -30.37 -48.36
CA GLN A 276 18.40 -30.29 -47.67
C GLN A 276 18.58 -29.39 -46.44
N LEU A 277 17.99 -28.19 -46.49
CA LEU A 277 18.19 -27.18 -45.47
C LEU A 277 17.69 -27.72 -44.12
N ASN A 278 18.62 -27.97 -43.20
CA ASN A 278 18.25 -28.29 -41.83
C ASN A 278 17.50 -27.07 -41.24
N PRO A 279 16.24 -27.24 -40.77
CA PRO A 279 15.45 -26.14 -40.22
C PRO A 279 16.10 -25.50 -38.99
N HIS A 280 17.01 -26.19 -38.30
CA HIS A 280 17.73 -25.66 -37.13
C HIS A 280 19.14 -25.17 -37.46
N THR A 281 19.37 -24.67 -38.67
CA THR A 281 20.67 -24.11 -39.07
C THR A 281 20.48 -22.75 -39.73
N ILE A 282 21.26 -21.77 -39.28
CA ILE A 282 21.39 -20.46 -39.93
C ILE A 282 22.56 -20.54 -40.90
N TYR A 283 22.25 -20.32 -42.17
CA TYR A 283 23.20 -20.30 -43.26
C TYR A 283 23.74 -18.89 -43.45
N LEU A 284 25.05 -18.77 -43.51
CA LEU A 284 25.76 -17.53 -43.77
C LEU A 284 26.22 -17.51 -45.23
N GLU A 285 26.04 -16.37 -45.87
CA GLU A 285 26.42 -16.12 -47.26
C GLU A 285 26.99 -14.69 -47.36
N LEU A 286 28.16 -14.53 -47.95
CA LEU A 286 28.71 -13.20 -48.20
C LEU A 286 28.15 -12.67 -49.53
N ARG A 287 27.57 -11.47 -49.51
CA ARG A 287 27.10 -10.79 -50.73
C ARG A 287 28.22 -9.96 -51.36
N SER A 288 28.07 -9.68 -52.65
CA SER A 288 29.03 -8.91 -53.46
C SER A 288 29.33 -7.49 -52.96
N ASN A 289 28.57 -6.98 -51.99
CA ASN A 289 28.75 -5.67 -51.37
C ASN A 289 29.43 -5.73 -49.98
N ASP A 290 30.16 -6.81 -49.67
CA ASP A 290 30.83 -7.05 -48.38
C ASP A 290 29.85 -7.04 -47.19
N GLN A 291 28.63 -7.53 -47.41
CA GLN A 291 27.63 -7.70 -46.36
C GLN A 291 27.33 -9.17 -46.12
N LEU A 292 27.24 -9.54 -44.84
CA LEU A 292 26.94 -10.90 -44.41
C LEU A 292 25.43 -11.13 -44.47
N HIS A 293 24.96 -11.84 -45.48
CA HIS A 293 23.61 -12.36 -45.49
C HIS A 293 23.51 -13.58 -44.57
N TYR A 294 22.46 -13.64 -43.77
CA TYR A 294 22.08 -14.85 -43.07
C TYR A 294 20.67 -15.25 -43.46
N GLY A 295 20.44 -16.56 -43.54
CA GLY A 295 19.14 -17.16 -43.82
C GLY A 295 19.02 -18.47 -43.05
N SER A 296 18.02 -18.63 -42.19
CA SER A 296 17.75 -19.94 -41.59
C SER A 296 17.12 -20.91 -42.59
N GLY A 297 17.34 -22.21 -42.38
CA GLY A 297 16.82 -23.27 -43.26
C GLY A 297 15.29 -23.33 -43.33
N ASP A 298 14.61 -22.81 -42.32
CA ASP A 298 13.15 -22.62 -42.25
C ASP A 298 12.67 -21.29 -42.87
N GLY A 299 13.59 -20.41 -43.28
CA GLY A 299 13.29 -19.11 -43.93
C GLY A 299 12.90 -17.97 -42.99
N LEU A 300 12.91 -18.18 -41.68
CA LEU A 300 12.35 -17.25 -40.68
C LEU A 300 13.33 -16.14 -40.27
N LEU A 301 14.61 -16.48 -40.14
CA LEU A 301 15.68 -15.54 -39.85
C LEU A 301 16.41 -15.20 -41.14
N THR A 302 16.00 -14.08 -41.75
CA THR A 302 16.71 -13.53 -42.90
C THR A 302 17.11 -12.08 -42.67
N GLY A 303 18.32 -11.75 -43.09
CA GLY A 303 18.81 -10.38 -43.00
C GLY A 303 20.21 -10.24 -43.52
N THR A 304 20.71 -9.02 -43.49
CA THR A 304 22.05 -8.70 -43.95
C THR A 304 22.73 -7.85 -42.90
N LEU A 305 23.86 -8.30 -42.39
CA LEU A 305 24.67 -7.60 -41.41
C LEU A 305 25.81 -6.89 -42.12
N SER A 306 25.95 -5.59 -41.88
CA SER A 306 27.14 -4.87 -42.34
C SER A 306 28.35 -5.23 -41.49
N ARG A 307 29.54 -5.02 -42.05
CA ARG A 307 30.80 -5.20 -41.33
C ARG A 307 30.90 -4.26 -40.12
N GLU A 308 30.38 -3.03 -40.21
CA GLU A 308 30.34 -2.11 -39.07
C GLU A 308 29.42 -2.60 -37.97
N PHE A 309 28.27 -3.19 -38.31
CA PHE A 309 27.35 -3.76 -37.32
C PHE A 309 27.99 -4.93 -36.56
N LEU A 310 28.69 -5.81 -37.28
CA LEU A 310 29.44 -6.92 -36.66
C LEU A 310 30.61 -6.43 -35.80
N ALA A 311 31.22 -5.29 -36.11
CA ALA A 311 32.28 -4.68 -35.29
C ALA A 311 31.82 -4.27 -33.89
N ALA A 312 30.51 -4.08 -33.68
CA ALA A 312 29.95 -3.82 -32.35
C ALA A 312 29.93 -5.06 -31.44
N THR A 313 29.99 -6.28 -32.01
CA THR A 313 29.83 -7.55 -31.27
C THR A 313 31.03 -8.50 -31.41
N LEU A 314 31.79 -8.40 -32.50
CA LEU A 314 32.94 -9.24 -32.84
C LEU A 314 34.23 -8.43 -32.89
N SER A 315 35.34 -9.06 -32.50
CA SER A 315 36.67 -8.45 -32.68
C SER A 315 37.01 -8.33 -34.17
N PRO A 316 37.83 -7.34 -34.59
CA PRO A 316 38.24 -7.19 -35.99
C PRO A 316 38.84 -8.47 -36.60
N ARG A 317 39.62 -9.22 -35.83
CA ARG A 317 40.18 -10.51 -36.25
C ARG A 317 39.11 -11.55 -36.55
N ALA A 318 38.08 -11.64 -35.72
CA ALA A 318 36.97 -12.58 -35.89
C ALA A 318 36.12 -12.24 -37.12
N ILE A 319 35.91 -10.95 -37.39
CA ILE A 319 35.20 -10.49 -38.59
C ILE A 319 36.00 -10.84 -39.84
N ASN A 320 37.30 -10.55 -39.85
CA ASN A 320 38.15 -10.87 -40.99
C ASN A 320 38.20 -12.38 -41.25
N THR A 321 38.36 -13.20 -40.21
CA THR A 321 38.35 -14.67 -40.36
C THR A 321 37.00 -15.20 -40.84
N LEU A 322 35.88 -14.63 -40.36
CA LEU A 322 34.54 -15.00 -40.82
C LEU A 322 34.36 -14.70 -42.30
N PHE A 323 34.70 -13.49 -42.74
CA PHE A 323 34.55 -13.04 -44.12
C PHE A 323 35.52 -13.77 -45.07
N GLU A 324 36.78 -13.95 -44.69
CA GLU A 324 37.76 -14.71 -45.45
C GLU A 324 37.33 -16.17 -45.63
N SER A 325 36.74 -16.79 -44.59
CA SER A 325 36.25 -18.17 -44.70
C SER A 325 34.99 -18.27 -45.57
N LEU A 326 34.14 -17.23 -45.59
CA LEU A 326 32.99 -17.13 -46.49
C LEU A 326 33.41 -16.93 -47.96
N GLU A 327 34.43 -16.10 -48.21
CA GLU A 327 34.98 -15.86 -49.55
C GLU A 327 35.67 -17.09 -50.14
N THR A 328 36.32 -17.88 -49.29
CA THR A 328 37.11 -19.06 -49.71
C THR A 328 36.34 -20.36 -49.62
N GLU A 329 35.07 -20.32 -49.20
CA GLU A 329 34.22 -21.49 -48.89
C GLU A 329 34.88 -22.49 -47.92
N ALA A 330 35.87 -22.03 -47.14
CA ALA A 330 36.58 -22.87 -46.21
C ALA A 330 35.66 -23.25 -45.03
N PRO A 331 35.73 -24.50 -44.53
CA PRO A 331 34.92 -24.92 -43.39
C PRO A 331 35.22 -24.03 -42.17
N ILE A 332 34.22 -23.28 -41.74
CA ILE A 332 34.39 -22.36 -40.62
C ILE A 332 34.32 -23.13 -39.31
N HIS A 333 35.44 -23.28 -38.62
CA HIS A 333 35.43 -23.64 -37.21
C HIS A 333 35.07 -22.41 -36.36
N LEU A 334 33.77 -22.11 -36.31
CA LEU A 334 33.24 -20.93 -35.64
C LEU A 334 33.48 -20.92 -34.12
N GLY A 335 33.75 -22.08 -33.49
CA GLY A 335 34.20 -22.21 -32.10
C GLY A 335 33.56 -21.20 -31.14
N ILE A 336 34.40 -20.39 -30.49
CA ILE A 336 33.99 -19.34 -29.54
C ILE A 336 33.23 -18.15 -30.16
N TYR A 337 33.27 -17.99 -31.48
CA TYR A 337 32.64 -16.89 -32.21
C TYR A 337 31.22 -17.20 -32.67
N GLN A 338 30.84 -18.49 -32.75
CA GLN A 338 29.49 -18.93 -33.12
C GLN A 338 28.43 -18.23 -32.25
N ARG A 339 28.63 -18.22 -30.93
CA ARG A 339 27.72 -17.58 -29.98
C ARG A 339 27.61 -16.07 -30.21
N LYS A 340 28.72 -15.39 -30.50
CA LYS A 340 28.73 -13.94 -30.72
C LYS A 340 28.09 -13.55 -32.07
N ILE A 341 28.23 -14.38 -33.09
CA ILE A 341 27.54 -14.19 -34.39
C ILE A 341 26.03 -14.39 -34.20
N LEU A 342 25.62 -15.44 -33.47
CA LEU A 342 24.21 -15.64 -33.11
C LEU A 342 23.66 -14.49 -32.26
N GLU A 343 24.45 -13.94 -31.33
CA GLU A 343 24.10 -12.73 -30.58
C GLU A 343 23.95 -11.51 -31.49
N GLY A 344 24.83 -11.31 -32.47
CA GLY A 344 24.73 -10.25 -33.48
C GLY A 344 23.48 -10.39 -34.38
N ILE A 345 23.19 -11.61 -34.84
CA ILE A 345 21.96 -11.92 -35.60
C ILE A 345 20.72 -11.67 -34.74
N THR A 346 20.77 -12.06 -33.46
CA THR A 346 19.69 -11.76 -32.51
C THR A 346 19.49 -10.26 -32.37
N GLN A 347 20.56 -9.48 -32.17
CA GLN A 347 20.48 -8.02 -32.06
C GLN A 347 19.95 -7.35 -33.33
N HIS A 348 20.30 -7.85 -34.51
CA HIS A 348 19.79 -7.33 -35.78
C HIS A 348 18.30 -7.64 -35.97
N ASN A 349 17.85 -8.83 -35.59
CA ASN A 349 16.42 -9.18 -35.64
C ASN A 349 15.60 -8.58 -34.49
N ARG A 350 16.22 -8.16 -33.38
CA ARG A 350 15.55 -7.40 -32.30
C ARG A 350 14.89 -6.13 -32.83
N ALA A 351 15.48 -5.48 -33.84
CA ALA A 351 14.90 -4.30 -34.47
C ALA A 351 13.66 -4.61 -35.34
N LYS A 352 13.43 -5.89 -35.66
CA LYS A 352 12.29 -6.37 -36.47
C LYS A 352 11.17 -7.00 -35.65
N LEU A 353 11.47 -7.45 -34.43
CA LEU A 353 10.47 -8.00 -33.51
C LEU A 353 9.70 -6.85 -32.88
N SER A 354 8.41 -6.73 -33.22
CA SER A 354 7.52 -5.79 -32.54
C SER A 354 7.39 -6.13 -31.06
N ASP A 355 7.08 -5.13 -30.26
CA ASP A 355 6.74 -5.29 -28.85
C ASP A 355 5.25 -5.70 -28.77
N PRO A 356 4.95 -6.96 -28.35
CA PRO A 356 3.58 -7.50 -28.29
C PRO A 356 2.62 -6.56 -27.59
N LEU A 357 3.08 -6.01 -26.49
CA LEU A 357 2.26 -5.24 -25.58
C LEU A 357 2.10 -3.82 -26.11
N ALA A 358 3.12 -3.26 -26.76
CA ALA A 358 2.98 -1.98 -27.45
C ALA A 358 1.95 -2.06 -28.59
N GLU A 359 1.95 -3.16 -29.36
CA GLU A 359 0.93 -3.41 -30.39
C GLU A 359 -0.47 -3.57 -29.78
N LEU A 360 -0.59 -4.38 -28.72
CA LEU A 360 -1.85 -4.56 -28.00
C LEU A 360 -2.41 -3.23 -27.45
N ILE A 361 -1.54 -2.39 -26.88
CA ILE A 361 -1.91 -1.05 -26.40
C ILE A 361 -2.33 -0.16 -27.56
N ALA A 362 -1.65 -0.22 -28.72
CA ALA A 362 -1.98 0.57 -29.90
C ALA A 362 -3.37 0.23 -30.49
N ASP A 363 -3.94 -0.93 -30.14
CA ASP A 363 -5.27 -1.34 -30.54
C ASP A 363 -6.38 -0.94 -29.55
N MET A 364 -6.04 -0.39 -28.39
CA MET A 364 -7.02 0.14 -27.44
C MET A 364 -7.89 1.25 -28.09
N GLY A 365 -9.22 1.09 -28.08
CA GLY A 365 -10.17 2.12 -28.52
C GLY A 365 -10.58 2.10 -30.00
N LYS A 366 -10.09 1.19 -30.84
CA LYS A 366 -10.52 1.07 -32.27
C LYS A 366 -11.92 0.42 -32.47
N MET A 367 -12.80 0.39 -31.46
CA MET A 367 -13.87 -0.61 -31.40
C MET A 367 -15.26 -0.03 -31.14
N ASP A 368 -16.03 0.10 -32.22
CA ASP A 368 -17.48 0.09 -32.13
C ASP A 368 -18.00 -1.31 -31.81
N SER A 369 -19.07 -1.31 -31.02
CA SER A 369 -19.90 -2.41 -30.54
C SER A 369 -20.13 -3.60 -31.50
N GLN A 370 -19.20 -4.54 -31.59
CA GLN A 370 -19.50 -5.98 -31.69
C GLN A 370 -18.22 -6.81 -31.63
N ILE A 371 -18.04 -7.49 -30.50
CA ILE A 371 -17.25 -8.72 -30.34
C ILE A 371 -15.77 -8.56 -30.73
N PHE A 372 -14.97 -8.12 -29.76
CA PHE A 372 -13.61 -8.67 -29.65
C PHE A 372 -13.64 -9.76 -28.59
N PRO A 373 -13.80 -11.04 -29.00
CA PRO A 373 -13.78 -12.14 -28.07
C PRO A 373 -12.31 -12.40 -27.70
N GLU A 374 -12.09 -13.26 -26.71
CA GLU A 374 -10.98 -14.21 -26.54
C GLU A 374 -9.93 -14.26 -27.67
N ASN A 375 -10.34 -14.19 -28.94
CA ASN A 375 -9.53 -14.08 -30.14
C ASN A 375 -8.55 -12.91 -30.25
N SER A 376 -8.65 -11.75 -29.59
CA SER A 376 -7.66 -10.65 -29.82
C SER A 376 -6.36 -10.87 -29.07
N LEU A 377 -6.44 -11.12 -27.77
CA LEU A 377 -5.28 -11.50 -26.96
C LEU A 377 -4.72 -12.83 -27.48
N ARG A 378 -5.60 -13.80 -27.76
CA ARG A 378 -5.23 -15.04 -28.46
C ARG A 378 -4.79 -14.86 -29.90
N ARG A 379 -5.03 -13.75 -30.58
CA ARG A 379 -4.54 -13.49 -31.93
C ARG A 379 -3.21 -12.78 -31.87
N VAL A 380 -2.98 -11.82 -30.98
CA VAL A 380 -1.63 -11.30 -30.74
C VAL A 380 -0.74 -12.43 -30.25
N ILE A 381 -1.22 -13.24 -29.30
CA ILE A 381 -0.54 -14.45 -28.84
C ILE A 381 -0.47 -15.49 -29.95
N ARG A 382 -1.48 -15.73 -30.78
CA ARG A 382 -1.36 -16.72 -31.88
C ARG A 382 -0.53 -16.21 -33.04
N ASP A 383 -0.55 -14.95 -33.40
CA ASP A 383 0.24 -14.42 -34.50
C ASP A 383 1.70 -14.36 -34.01
N GLU A 384 1.94 -13.86 -32.80
CA GLU A 384 3.30 -13.71 -32.27
C GLU A 384 3.85 -14.98 -31.62
N MET A 385 3.05 -15.74 -30.87
CA MET A 385 3.45 -17.08 -30.45
C MET A 385 3.33 -18.08 -31.57
N ALA A 386 2.37 -18.12 -32.50
CA ALA A 386 2.46 -19.13 -33.58
C ALA A 386 3.65 -18.85 -34.48
N ASP A 387 4.03 -17.59 -34.76
CA ASP A 387 5.28 -17.33 -35.48
C ASP A 387 6.51 -17.80 -34.67
N LYS A 388 6.54 -17.59 -33.34
CA LYS A 388 7.65 -18.00 -32.44
C LYS A 388 7.61 -19.45 -31.92
N LEU A 389 6.46 -20.11 -31.95
CA LEU A 389 6.22 -21.49 -31.54
C LEU A 389 6.23 -22.40 -32.76
N TYR A 390 5.79 -22.01 -33.96
CA TYR A 390 6.10 -22.78 -35.17
C TYR A 390 7.63 -22.86 -35.36
N GLU A 391 8.40 -21.83 -35.00
CA GLU A 391 9.88 -21.84 -34.85
C GLU A 391 10.41 -22.91 -33.86
N ALA A 392 9.70 -23.19 -32.77
CA ALA A 392 10.14 -24.13 -31.72
C ALA A 392 9.55 -25.55 -31.85
N LEU A 393 8.36 -25.68 -32.46
CA LEU A 393 7.47 -26.85 -32.42
C LEU A 393 7.83 -27.95 -33.42
N ASP A 394 8.61 -27.65 -34.46
CA ASP A 394 8.94 -28.64 -35.51
C ASP A 394 10.15 -29.52 -35.17
N SER A 395 10.79 -29.30 -34.01
CA SER A 395 12.06 -29.96 -33.63
C SER A 395 11.98 -30.97 -32.48
N GLN A 396 10.90 -30.99 -31.69
CA GLN A 396 10.82 -31.84 -30.50
C GLN A 396 9.41 -32.40 -30.28
N GLY A 397 9.23 -33.70 -30.58
CA GLY A 397 7.94 -34.41 -30.47
C GLY A 397 7.31 -34.49 -29.06
N LYS A 398 8.00 -34.04 -28.00
CA LYS A 398 7.50 -33.99 -26.61
C LYS A 398 7.11 -32.56 -26.18
N ALA A 399 7.91 -31.56 -26.51
CA ALA A 399 7.57 -30.14 -26.35
C ALA A 399 6.43 -29.71 -27.30
N SER A 400 6.36 -30.33 -28.48
CA SER A 400 5.30 -30.13 -29.47
C SER A 400 3.91 -30.56 -28.98
N ARG A 401 3.84 -31.60 -28.15
CA ARG A 401 2.60 -32.02 -27.48
C ARG A 401 2.25 -31.09 -26.32
N GLN A 402 3.25 -30.60 -25.56
CA GLN A 402 3.06 -29.65 -24.45
C GLN A 402 2.53 -28.29 -24.92
N ALA A 403 3.08 -27.76 -26.00
CA ALA A 403 2.64 -26.49 -26.56
C ALA A 403 1.36 -26.60 -27.40
N ARG A 404 1.13 -27.71 -28.14
CA ARG A 404 -0.19 -27.97 -28.72
C ARG A 404 -1.27 -28.06 -27.65
N ALA A 405 -0.98 -28.63 -26.48
CA ALA A 405 -1.92 -28.68 -25.37
C ALA A 405 -2.15 -27.32 -24.70
N MET A 406 -1.13 -26.46 -24.57
CA MET A 406 -1.27 -25.06 -24.15
C MET A 406 -2.16 -24.26 -25.11
N LEU A 407 -2.00 -24.46 -26.43
CA LEU A 407 -2.78 -23.77 -27.46
C LEU A 407 -4.17 -24.38 -27.69
N SER A 408 -4.38 -25.65 -27.34
CA SER A 408 -5.67 -26.37 -27.47
C SER A 408 -6.47 -26.47 -26.17
N GLY A 409 -5.96 -25.90 -25.06
CA GLY A 409 -6.64 -25.91 -23.77
C GLY A 409 -6.63 -27.26 -23.04
N GLN A 410 -5.77 -28.21 -23.43
CA GLN A 410 -5.62 -29.49 -22.70
C GLN A 410 -4.54 -29.37 -21.61
N ALA A 411 -4.88 -29.76 -20.39
CA ALA A 411 -3.98 -29.70 -19.24
C ALA A 411 -2.79 -30.66 -19.41
N LEU A 412 -1.58 -30.13 -19.55
CA LEU A 412 -0.33 -30.89 -19.42
C LEU A 412 0.42 -30.49 -18.15
N ASN A 413 0.74 -31.50 -17.36
CA ASN A 413 1.53 -31.39 -16.12
C ASN A 413 2.90 -30.75 -16.39
N HIS A 414 3.24 -29.71 -15.61
CA HIS A 414 4.57 -29.15 -15.29
C HIS A 414 5.03 -27.79 -15.86
N CYS A 415 4.26 -27.09 -16.71
CA CYS A 415 4.41 -25.63 -16.92
C CYS A 415 3.05 -24.94 -16.73
N ASN A 416 2.41 -25.23 -15.61
CA ASN A 416 1.12 -24.63 -15.27
C ASN A 416 1.35 -23.13 -15.00
N HIS A 417 0.40 -22.28 -15.39
CA HIS A 417 0.43 -20.83 -15.19
C HIS A 417 0.86 -20.37 -13.77
N LEU A 418 0.71 -21.25 -12.80
CA LEU A 418 1.21 -21.15 -11.43
C LEU A 418 2.72 -21.11 -11.30
N GLN A 419 3.47 -21.89 -12.09
CA GLN A 419 4.93 -21.85 -12.06
C GLN A 419 5.41 -20.49 -12.53
N MET A 420 4.72 -19.85 -13.48
CA MET A 420 5.02 -18.48 -13.90
C MET A 420 4.76 -17.48 -12.77
N LEU A 421 3.62 -17.56 -12.09
CA LEU A 421 3.38 -16.73 -10.90
C LEU A 421 4.38 -17.04 -9.78
N GLN A 422 4.66 -18.31 -9.52
CA GLN A 422 5.66 -18.73 -8.55
C GLN A 422 7.03 -18.17 -8.91
N ASP A 423 7.44 -18.18 -10.17
CA ASP A 423 8.71 -17.63 -10.61
C ASP A 423 8.71 -16.11 -10.45
N ILE A 424 7.62 -15.43 -10.80
CA ILE A 424 7.47 -13.98 -10.59
C ILE A 424 7.61 -13.63 -9.11
N PHE A 425 7.00 -14.36 -8.17
CA PHE A 425 7.04 -13.97 -6.75
C PHE A 425 8.18 -14.63 -5.94
N THR A 426 8.62 -15.84 -6.29
CA THR A 426 9.68 -16.61 -5.59
C THR A 426 11.09 -16.20 -6.02
N LEU A 427 11.32 -15.78 -7.29
CA LEU A 427 12.61 -15.18 -7.66
C LEU A 427 12.94 -13.97 -6.78
N HIS A 428 11.93 -13.28 -6.25
CA HIS A 428 12.09 -12.08 -5.43
C HIS A 428 12.33 -12.40 -3.96
N HIS A 429 11.77 -13.51 -3.46
CA HIS A 429 11.88 -13.86 -2.04
C HIS A 429 13.27 -14.38 -1.64
N LYS A 430 13.98 -15.10 -2.52
CA LYS A 430 15.24 -15.78 -2.14
C LYS A 430 16.48 -14.89 -2.11
N THR A 431 16.44 -13.71 -2.73
CA THR A 431 17.63 -12.86 -2.92
C THR A 431 17.52 -11.46 -2.34
N HIS A 432 16.39 -11.07 -1.70
CA HIS A 432 16.08 -9.69 -1.30
C HIS A 432 16.22 -8.65 -2.43
N THR A 433 16.35 -9.10 -3.68
CA THR A 433 16.43 -8.20 -4.83
C THR A 433 15.02 -7.87 -5.28
N PRO A 434 14.72 -6.59 -5.57
CA PRO A 434 13.43 -6.16 -6.07
C PRO A 434 13.07 -6.88 -7.39
N PRO A 435 11.80 -6.84 -7.81
CA PRO A 435 11.44 -7.30 -9.12
C PRO A 435 12.27 -6.65 -10.18
N GLN A 436 12.73 -7.49 -11.11
CA GLN A 436 13.44 -7.01 -12.28
C GLN A 436 12.52 -6.17 -13.17
N ASN A 437 11.19 -6.33 -13.03
CA ASN A 437 10.15 -5.58 -13.72
C ASN A 437 8.95 -5.30 -12.77
N PRO A 438 8.81 -4.06 -12.25
CA PRO A 438 7.70 -3.68 -11.37
C PRO A 438 6.30 -3.82 -12.01
N LEU A 439 6.16 -3.59 -13.32
CA LEU A 439 4.87 -3.71 -14.03
C LEU A 439 4.39 -5.16 -14.03
N LEU A 440 5.28 -6.10 -14.38
CA LEU A 440 4.95 -7.54 -14.38
C LEU A 440 4.47 -8.00 -13.00
N TYR A 441 5.15 -7.56 -11.94
CA TYR A 441 4.76 -7.85 -10.57
C TYR A 441 3.39 -7.28 -10.23
N LEU A 442 3.13 -5.99 -10.53
CA LEU A 442 1.85 -5.36 -10.19
C LEU A 442 0.68 -5.95 -10.98
N VAL A 443 0.88 -6.32 -12.26
CA VAL A 443 -0.15 -7.03 -13.03
C VAL A 443 -0.41 -8.41 -12.43
N ALA A 444 0.62 -9.15 -12.02
CA ALA A 444 0.45 -10.45 -11.38
C ALA A 444 -0.29 -10.34 -10.03
N LYS A 445 0.07 -9.35 -9.20
CA LYS A 445 -0.60 -9.05 -7.92
C LYS A 445 -2.07 -8.69 -8.12
N SER A 446 -2.37 -7.73 -9.00
CA SER A 446 -3.74 -7.31 -9.28
C SER A 446 -4.57 -8.43 -9.94
N LEU A 447 -3.96 -9.32 -10.73
CA LEU A 447 -4.62 -10.52 -11.22
C LEU A 447 -4.99 -11.47 -10.06
N CYS A 448 -4.08 -11.74 -9.13
CA CYS A 448 -4.38 -12.57 -7.96
C CYS A 448 -5.50 -11.98 -7.09
N GLU A 449 -5.51 -10.66 -6.88
CA GLU A 449 -6.61 -9.95 -6.21
C GLU A 449 -7.95 -10.22 -6.91
N GLN A 450 -8.01 -10.00 -8.23
CA GLN A 450 -9.22 -10.22 -9.01
C GLN A 450 -9.72 -11.67 -8.90
N LEU A 451 -8.81 -12.64 -9.00
CA LEU A 451 -9.15 -14.06 -8.90
C LEU A 451 -9.71 -14.42 -7.50
N PHE A 452 -9.21 -13.80 -6.43
CA PHE A 452 -9.79 -13.99 -5.09
C PHE A 452 -11.15 -13.33 -4.93
N ILE A 453 -11.36 -12.16 -5.53
CA ILE A 453 -12.68 -11.51 -5.55
C ILE A 453 -13.68 -12.41 -6.28
N ASP A 454 -13.32 -12.90 -7.46
CA ASP A 454 -14.16 -13.80 -8.26
C ASP A 454 -14.48 -15.08 -7.51
N TYR A 455 -13.49 -15.67 -6.85
CA TYR A 455 -13.70 -16.84 -6.00
C TYR A 455 -14.70 -16.55 -4.88
N ARG A 456 -14.51 -15.48 -4.12
CA ARG A 456 -15.39 -15.13 -3.00
C ARG A 456 -16.83 -14.86 -3.45
N LYS A 457 -17.01 -14.16 -4.57
CA LYS A 457 -18.35 -13.83 -5.13
C LYS A 457 -19.13 -15.08 -5.50
N ASN A 458 -18.46 -16.06 -6.07
CA ASN A 458 -19.09 -17.25 -6.63
C ASN A 458 -19.10 -18.45 -5.65
N ASN A 459 -18.42 -18.36 -4.51
CA ASN A 459 -18.39 -19.41 -3.49
C ASN A 459 -19.75 -19.55 -2.77
N ALA A 460 -20.52 -18.45 -2.65
CA ALA A 460 -21.86 -18.48 -2.07
C ALA A 460 -22.88 -19.27 -2.94
N ASP A 461 -22.67 -19.29 -4.27
CA ASP A 461 -23.56 -19.95 -5.23
C ASP A 461 -23.17 -21.40 -5.55
N GLY A 462 -22.09 -21.92 -4.95
CA GLY A 462 -21.62 -23.29 -5.21
C GLY A 462 -21.09 -23.52 -6.64
N LEU A 463 -20.73 -22.45 -7.36
CA LEU A 463 -20.21 -22.45 -8.74
C LEU A 463 -18.72 -22.81 -8.84
N TRP A 464 -18.03 -23.04 -7.71
CA TRP A 464 -16.63 -23.50 -7.67
C TRP A 464 -16.55 -24.71 -6.74
N LYS A 465 -16.98 -25.86 -7.26
CA LYS A 465 -16.90 -27.14 -6.55
C LYS A 465 -15.44 -27.58 -6.41
N GLU A 466 -15.15 -28.42 -5.41
CA GLU A 466 -13.89 -29.15 -5.41
C GLU A 466 -13.72 -29.88 -6.76
N HIS A 467 -12.54 -29.77 -7.37
CA HIS A 467 -12.18 -30.26 -8.71
C HIS A 467 -12.53 -29.36 -9.91
N GLU A 468 -13.10 -28.18 -9.70
CA GLU A 468 -13.21 -27.16 -10.76
C GLU A 468 -11.96 -26.27 -10.83
N ILE A 469 -11.70 -25.70 -12.01
CA ILE A 469 -10.43 -25.05 -12.38
C ILE A 469 -9.98 -24.00 -11.36
N GLY A 470 -10.87 -23.21 -10.76
CA GLY A 470 -10.44 -22.22 -9.76
C GLY A 470 -10.26 -22.74 -8.36
N ALA A 471 -10.94 -23.82 -7.96
CA ALA A 471 -10.67 -24.48 -6.69
C ALA A 471 -9.29 -25.17 -6.75
N GLU A 472 -8.98 -25.83 -7.88
CA GLU A 472 -7.65 -26.37 -8.15
C GLU A 472 -6.61 -25.27 -8.29
N MET A 473 -6.90 -24.16 -8.99
CA MET A 473 -5.99 -23.01 -9.10
C MET A 473 -5.71 -22.36 -7.74
N ILE A 474 -6.70 -22.22 -6.86
CA ILE A 474 -6.50 -21.70 -5.51
C ILE A 474 -5.65 -22.66 -4.67
N LYS A 475 -5.97 -23.97 -4.69
CA LYS A 475 -5.13 -25.02 -4.08
C LYS A 475 -3.71 -24.96 -4.62
N LEU A 476 -3.56 -24.62 -5.89
CA LEU A 476 -2.28 -24.56 -6.56
C LEU A 476 -1.51 -23.25 -6.29
N LEU A 477 -2.18 -22.08 -6.22
CA LEU A 477 -1.60 -20.82 -5.76
C LEU A 477 -1.12 -20.98 -4.31
N GLN A 478 -1.91 -21.66 -3.47
CA GLN A 478 -1.54 -22.07 -2.11
C GLN A 478 -0.28 -22.94 -2.10
N ILE A 479 -0.20 -24.00 -2.92
CA ILE A 479 0.97 -24.88 -2.97
C ILE A 479 2.23 -24.13 -3.44
N ALA A 480 2.09 -23.24 -4.43
CA ALA A 480 3.21 -22.56 -5.06
C ALA A 480 3.76 -21.37 -4.25
N PHE A 481 2.88 -20.58 -3.64
CA PHE A 481 3.25 -19.35 -2.91
C PHE A 481 3.36 -19.54 -1.40
N ILE A 482 2.48 -20.34 -0.80
CA ILE A 482 2.33 -20.32 0.66
C ILE A 482 3.27 -21.31 1.29
N ASN A 483 3.34 -22.54 0.80
CA ASN A 483 4.29 -23.53 1.32
C ASN A 483 5.77 -23.14 1.15
N THR A 484 6.07 -22.13 0.33
CA THR A 484 7.41 -21.55 0.15
C THR A 484 7.68 -20.33 1.06
N VAL A 485 6.65 -19.63 1.54
CA VAL A 485 6.76 -18.43 2.40
C VAL A 485 6.49 -18.76 3.88
N GLN A 486 5.43 -19.51 4.19
CA GLN A 486 5.15 -20.19 5.47
C GLN A 486 4.15 -21.33 5.24
N PRO A 487 4.37 -22.57 5.70
CA PRO A 487 3.41 -23.67 5.50
C PRO A 487 2.11 -23.38 6.27
N VAL A 488 1.07 -22.92 5.57
CA VAL A 488 -0.24 -22.65 6.17
C VAL A 488 -1.21 -23.77 5.84
N SER A 489 -1.86 -24.29 6.88
CA SER A 489 -2.71 -25.47 6.81
C SER A 489 -4.15 -25.22 6.34
N ALA A 490 -4.61 -23.96 6.16
CA ALA A 490 -6.03 -23.69 5.88
C ALA A 490 -6.36 -22.40 5.07
N PHE A 491 -5.96 -22.33 3.79
CA PHE A 491 -6.18 -21.21 2.83
C PHE A 491 -7.59 -20.63 2.74
N TYR A 492 -8.59 -21.38 3.20
CA TYR A 492 -9.98 -20.95 3.23
C TYR A 492 -10.25 -19.75 4.15
N LYS A 493 -9.29 -19.36 5.01
CA LYS A 493 -9.44 -18.19 5.89
C LYS A 493 -9.12 -16.89 5.16
N PRO A 494 -10.02 -15.87 5.20
CA PRO A 494 -9.78 -14.56 4.59
C PRO A 494 -8.45 -13.91 4.98
N ALA A 495 -8.06 -14.03 6.26
CA ALA A 495 -6.83 -13.47 6.80
C ALA A 495 -5.56 -14.05 6.14
N GLU A 496 -5.59 -15.31 5.71
CA GLU A 496 -4.45 -15.94 5.04
C GLU A 496 -4.33 -15.44 3.59
N GLN A 497 -5.45 -15.23 2.90
CA GLN A 497 -5.48 -14.64 1.56
C GLN A 497 -4.99 -13.18 1.57
N GLU A 498 -5.40 -12.41 2.58
CA GLU A 498 -4.92 -11.04 2.83
C GLU A 498 -3.41 -11.03 3.11
N ALA A 499 -2.91 -11.99 3.89
CA ALA A 499 -1.48 -12.13 4.16
C ALA A 499 -0.68 -12.40 2.88
N ILE A 500 -1.17 -13.21 1.95
CA ILE A 500 -0.47 -13.45 0.67
C ILE A 500 -0.27 -12.15 -0.09
N LEU A 501 -1.29 -11.31 -0.20
CA LEU A 501 -1.20 -10.08 -0.99
C LEU A 501 -0.63 -8.90 -0.19
N SER A 502 -0.30 -9.12 1.09
CA SER A 502 0.23 -8.11 1.97
C SER A 502 1.45 -7.42 1.35
N PRO A 503 1.44 -6.09 1.24
CA PRO A 503 2.55 -5.34 0.66
C PRO A 503 3.80 -5.34 1.55
N TYR A 504 3.71 -5.92 2.76
CA TYR A 504 4.83 -6.12 3.68
C TYR A 504 5.62 -7.41 3.42
N ASN A 505 5.07 -8.34 2.63
CA ASN A 505 5.67 -9.65 2.40
C ASN A 505 6.58 -9.70 1.15
N TYR A 506 6.71 -8.59 0.42
CA TYR A 506 7.45 -8.51 -0.84
C TYR A 506 8.49 -7.36 -0.81
N PRO A 507 9.48 -7.35 -1.71
CA PRO A 507 10.44 -6.24 -1.80
C PRO A 507 9.73 -4.87 -1.95
N SER A 508 10.41 -3.79 -1.57
CA SER A 508 9.86 -2.43 -1.45
C SER A 508 9.56 -1.74 -2.79
N ILE A 509 8.82 -2.40 -3.68
CA ILE A 509 8.25 -1.82 -4.90
C ILE A 509 7.14 -0.83 -4.55
N ILE A 510 6.43 -1.13 -3.45
CA ILE A 510 5.40 -0.27 -2.89
C ILE A 510 6.12 0.70 -1.94
N PRO A 511 6.12 2.01 -2.24
CA PRO A 511 6.73 3.02 -1.40
C PRO A 511 6.17 2.96 0.02
N ASP A 512 7.00 3.22 1.03
CA ASP A 512 6.60 3.16 2.45
C ASP A 512 5.36 4.02 2.73
N ALA A 513 5.25 5.17 2.05
CA ALA A 513 4.11 6.09 2.17
C ALA A 513 2.75 5.46 1.77
N PHE A 514 2.75 4.44 0.90
CA PHE A 514 1.54 3.76 0.45
C PHE A 514 1.35 2.37 1.06
N ARG A 515 2.37 1.78 1.67
CA ARG A 515 2.33 0.37 2.08
C ARG A 515 1.18 0.05 3.03
N GLU A 516 0.92 0.93 3.99
CA GLU A 516 -0.21 0.78 4.91
C GLU A 516 -1.57 0.94 4.19
N ALA A 517 -1.72 2.01 3.41
CA ALA A 517 -2.94 2.27 2.64
C ALA A 517 -3.26 1.14 1.67
N GLU A 518 -2.24 0.56 1.04
CA GLU A 518 -2.37 -0.56 0.12
C GLU A 518 -2.75 -1.85 0.84
N ALA A 519 -2.22 -2.10 2.04
CA ALA A 519 -2.64 -3.25 2.84
C ALA A 519 -4.12 -3.16 3.23
N ASP A 520 -4.58 -1.98 3.62
CA ASP A 520 -5.98 -1.73 3.97
C ASP A 520 -6.88 -1.81 2.72
N ALA A 521 -6.45 -1.22 1.60
CA ALA A 521 -7.16 -1.32 0.33
C ALA A 521 -7.35 -2.77 -0.10
N ILE A 522 -6.31 -3.61 -0.02
CA ILE A 522 -6.38 -5.05 -0.33
C ILE A 522 -7.39 -5.74 0.58
N ARG A 523 -7.33 -5.52 1.90
CA ARG A 523 -8.31 -6.08 2.85
C ARG A 523 -9.74 -5.73 2.45
N PHE A 524 -10.03 -4.47 2.12
CA PHE A 524 -11.37 -4.01 1.77
C PHE A 524 -11.83 -4.56 0.41
N VAL A 525 -10.96 -4.48 -0.59
CA VAL A 525 -11.19 -4.99 -1.94
C VAL A 525 -11.50 -6.48 -1.92
N LEU A 526 -10.73 -7.29 -1.19
CA LEU A 526 -10.99 -8.72 -1.07
C LEU A 526 -12.31 -8.99 -0.34
N ASN A 527 -12.65 -8.20 0.69
CA ASN A 527 -13.92 -8.34 1.41
C ASN A 527 -15.15 -7.94 0.57
N SER A 528 -14.97 -7.11 -0.48
CA SER A 528 -16.01 -6.85 -1.49
C SER A 528 -16.48 -8.11 -2.21
N GLY A 529 -15.63 -9.14 -2.25
CA GLY A 529 -15.97 -10.42 -2.85
C GLY A 529 -17.04 -11.19 -2.07
N TYR A 530 -17.23 -10.92 -0.77
CA TYR A 530 -18.27 -11.59 0.02
C TYR A 530 -19.61 -10.87 -0.06
N SER A 531 -19.60 -9.56 0.23
CA SER A 531 -20.76 -8.69 0.13
C SER A 531 -20.32 -7.24 0.31
N GLU A 532 -21.18 -6.31 -0.12
CA GLU A 532 -21.01 -4.89 0.11
C GLU A 532 -20.94 -4.57 1.62
N THR A 533 -21.79 -5.21 2.41
CA THR A 533 -21.80 -5.07 3.87
C THR A 533 -20.47 -5.52 4.49
N ARG A 534 -19.90 -6.64 4.04
CA ARG A 534 -18.64 -7.15 4.61
C ARG A 534 -17.46 -6.23 4.32
N LEU A 535 -17.43 -5.61 3.14
CA LEU A 535 -16.47 -4.56 2.82
C LEU A 535 -16.59 -3.40 3.81
N LEU A 536 -17.80 -2.86 4.00
CA LEU A 536 -18.01 -1.71 4.90
C LEU A 536 -17.71 -2.05 6.36
N ASP A 537 -18.05 -3.26 6.81
CA ASP A 537 -17.69 -3.74 8.15
C ASP A 537 -16.18 -3.86 8.32
N SER A 538 -15.45 -4.34 7.30
CA SER A 538 -13.99 -4.48 7.36
C SER A 538 -13.26 -3.13 7.49
N ILE A 539 -13.84 -2.05 6.95
CA ILE A 539 -13.36 -0.68 7.16
C ILE A 539 -13.47 -0.30 8.63
N ASN A 540 -14.64 -0.54 9.24
CA ASN A 540 -14.88 -0.22 10.64
C ASN A 540 -13.99 -1.07 11.57
N GLU A 541 -13.84 -2.37 11.29
CA GLU A 541 -12.91 -3.27 12.00
C GLU A 541 -11.48 -2.73 11.96
N THR A 542 -10.99 -2.38 10.77
CA THR A 542 -9.60 -1.90 10.60
C THR A 542 -9.36 -0.56 11.30
N ARG A 543 -10.34 0.35 11.25
CA ARG A 543 -10.27 1.63 11.98
C ARG A 543 -10.31 1.40 13.50
N SER A 544 -11.12 0.46 13.99
CA SER A 544 -11.16 0.08 15.42
C SER A 544 -9.83 -0.52 15.90
N GLU A 545 -9.21 -1.38 15.08
CA GLU A 545 -7.96 -2.08 15.40
C GLU A 545 -6.74 -1.13 15.44
N ARG A 546 -6.64 -0.19 14.50
CA ARG A 546 -5.36 0.49 14.22
C ARG A 546 -5.33 1.96 14.61
N ARG A 547 -6.31 2.79 14.22
CA ARG A 547 -6.23 4.27 14.37
C ARG A 547 -7.58 4.98 14.35
N LYS A 548 -7.70 6.04 15.17
CA LYS A 548 -8.79 7.02 15.12
C LYS A 548 -8.86 7.76 13.78
N THR A 549 -7.71 8.19 13.26
CA THR A 549 -7.61 8.96 12.01
C THR A 549 -6.76 8.22 10.98
N VAL A 550 -7.31 8.07 9.78
CA VAL A 550 -6.58 7.62 8.59
C VAL A 550 -6.03 8.86 7.88
N SER A 551 -4.79 8.80 7.37
CA SER A 551 -4.21 9.93 6.66
C SER A 551 -5.04 10.24 5.39
N GLN A 552 -5.09 11.51 4.97
CA GLN A 552 -5.82 11.89 3.77
C GLN A 552 -5.33 11.12 2.53
N ILE A 553 -4.02 10.94 2.41
CA ILE A 553 -3.38 10.11 1.36
C ILE A 553 -3.89 8.67 1.39
N SER A 554 -3.94 8.06 2.58
CA SER A 554 -4.44 6.70 2.72
C SER A 554 -5.93 6.60 2.34
N CYS A 555 -6.77 7.55 2.78
CA CYS A 555 -8.19 7.59 2.42
C CYS A 555 -8.38 7.68 0.90
N GLU A 556 -7.73 8.64 0.25
CA GLU A 556 -7.88 8.87 -1.19
C GLU A 556 -7.36 7.68 -2.01
N TRP A 557 -6.24 7.07 -1.59
CA TRP A 557 -5.73 5.85 -2.19
C TRP A 557 -6.73 4.70 -2.08
N ILE A 558 -7.25 4.44 -0.89
CA ILE A 558 -8.24 3.37 -0.64
C ILE A 558 -9.51 3.61 -1.46
N ILE A 559 -10.06 4.83 -1.43
CA ILE A 559 -11.26 5.21 -2.19
C ILE A 559 -11.03 4.98 -3.68
N SER A 560 -9.88 5.38 -4.21
CA SER A 560 -9.52 5.18 -5.61
C SER A 560 -9.45 3.70 -5.99
N ARG A 561 -8.85 2.85 -5.13
CA ARG A 561 -8.80 1.39 -5.33
C ARG A 561 -10.19 0.76 -5.32
N ILE A 562 -11.06 1.18 -4.40
CA ILE A 562 -12.45 0.69 -4.36
C ILE A 562 -13.25 1.18 -5.57
N GLN A 563 -13.07 2.43 -6.00
CA GLN A 563 -13.78 2.98 -7.15
C GLN A 563 -13.51 2.18 -8.44
N GLN A 564 -12.29 1.66 -8.61
CA GLN A 564 -11.91 0.82 -9.75
C GLN A 564 -12.68 -0.51 -9.78
N ILE A 565 -12.99 -1.08 -8.62
CA ILE A 565 -13.54 -2.45 -8.49
C ILE A 565 -15.05 -2.43 -8.23
N SER A 566 -15.53 -1.45 -7.48
CA SER A 566 -16.91 -1.31 -7.03
C SER A 566 -17.29 0.17 -6.94
N PRO A 567 -17.46 0.85 -8.10
CA PRO A 567 -17.72 2.29 -8.16
C PRO A 567 -19.00 2.69 -7.39
N ALA A 568 -20.00 1.81 -7.31
CA ALA A 568 -21.22 2.05 -6.56
C ALA A 568 -20.99 2.21 -5.05
N LEU A 569 -19.92 1.62 -4.50
CA LEU A 569 -19.58 1.69 -3.07
C LEU A 569 -18.70 2.88 -2.70
N THR A 570 -18.18 3.61 -3.68
CA THR A 570 -17.22 4.70 -3.45
C THR A 570 -17.71 5.70 -2.41
N GLN A 571 -18.97 6.14 -2.53
CA GLN A 571 -19.57 7.10 -1.60
C GLN A 571 -19.74 6.50 -0.19
N ALA A 572 -20.18 5.24 -0.09
CA ALA A 572 -20.33 4.58 1.20
C ALA A 572 -18.98 4.39 1.91
N VAL A 573 -17.93 4.04 1.16
CA VAL A 573 -16.56 3.91 1.66
C VAL A 573 -15.99 5.25 2.10
N GLU A 574 -16.17 6.30 1.31
CA GLU A 574 -15.75 7.65 1.67
C GLU A 574 -16.39 8.09 2.99
N GLN A 575 -17.70 7.89 3.14
CA GLN A 575 -18.38 8.21 4.39
C GLN A 575 -17.82 7.42 5.58
N ARG A 576 -17.52 6.14 5.41
CA ARG A 576 -16.95 5.28 6.48
C ARG A 576 -15.53 5.67 6.86
N LEU A 577 -14.70 6.03 5.89
CA LEU A 577 -13.29 6.36 6.11
C LEU A 577 -13.12 7.78 6.64
N VAL A 578 -13.87 8.73 6.09
CA VAL A 578 -13.67 10.17 6.32
C VAL A 578 -14.64 10.74 7.36
N HIS A 579 -15.91 10.35 7.32
CA HIS A 579 -16.97 11.03 8.08
C HIS A 579 -17.43 10.29 9.34
N THR A 580 -17.34 8.97 9.39
CA THR A 580 -17.66 8.21 10.61
C THR A 580 -16.64 8.51 11.71
N GLN A 581 -17.14 8.86 12.89
CA GLN A 581 -16.32 9.18 14.07
C GLN A 581 -15.93 7.91 14.82
N PHE A 582 -14.67 7.86 15.27
CA PHE A 582 -14.15 6.81 16.13
C PHE A 582 -13.70 7.40 17.46
N TYR A 583 -14.04 6.72 18.55
CA TYR A 583 -13.76 7.18 19.90
C TYR A 583 -12.57 6.41 20.51
N ASP A 584 -11.66 7.15 21.12
CA ASP A 584 -10.51 6.63 21.84
C ASP A 584 -10.61 6.90 23.36
N VAL A 585 -9.54 6.56 24.07
CA VAL A 585 -9.46 6.76 25.53
C VAL A 585 -9.51 8.24 25.90
N ASP A 586 -8.96 9.14 25.09
CA ASP A 586 -8.94 10.58 25.37
C ASP A 586 -10.34 11.19 25.21
N ASP A 587 -11.08 10.75 24.18
CA ASP A 587 -12.49 11.14 23.99
C ASP A 587 -13.33 10.68 25.18
N TRP A 588 -13.15 9.42 25.60
CA TRP A 588 -13.84 8.86 26.77
C TRP A 588 -13.56 9.66 28.05
N LEU A 589 -12.31 10.02 28.31
CA LEU A 589 -11.92 10.84 29.46
C LEU A 589 -12.49 12.25 29.37
N THR A 590 -12.57 12.83 28.18
CA THR A 590 -13.17 14.14 27.94
C THR A 590 -14.66 14.11 28.22
N MET A 591 -15.37 13.09 27.72
CA MET A 591 -16.79 12.87 28.00
C MET A 591 -17.04 12.68 29.50
N LYS A 592 -16.20 11.91 30.20
CA LYS A 592 -16.26 11.75 31.67
C LYS A 592 -16.19 13.07 32.43
N LYS A 593 -15.28 13.97 32.04
CA LYS A 593 -15.10 15.27 32.68
C LYS A 593 -16.31 16.20 32.49
N GLN A 594 -16.96 16.10 31.34
CA GLN A 594 -18.11 16.94 30.99
C GLN A 594 -19.41 16.43 31.64
N MET A 595 -19.46 15.16 32.01
CA MET A 595 -20.66 14.56 32.54
C MET A 595 -20.96 15.05 33.96
N LYS A 596 -22.18 15.56 34.17
CA LYS A 596 -22.73 15.84 35.50
C LYS A 596 -23.57 14.65 35.95
N GLY A 597 -23.55 14.35 37.24
CA GLY A 597 -24.29 13.23 37.81
C GLY A 597 -25.77 13.26 37.41
N THR A 598 -26.24 12.16 36.86
CA THR A 598 -27.61 11.95 36.36
C THR A 598 -28.40 11.09 37.33
N GLN A 599 -29.66 11.45 37.56
CA GLN A 599 -30.57 10.77 38.47
C GLN A 599 -31.48 9.74 37.79
N GLN A 600 -31.22 9.39 36.52
CA GLN A 600 -32.08 8.44 35.81
C GLN A 600 -31.87 7.00 36.32
N PRO A 601 -32.96 6.22 36.51
CA PRO A 601 -32.87 4.80 36.81
C PRO A 601 -32.08 4.02 35.76
N ALA A 602 -31.29 3.03 36.21
CA ALA A 602 -30.47 2.20 35.33
C ALA A 602 -31.29 1.45 34.26
N GLU A 603 -32.54 1.06 34.54
CA GLU A 603 -33.40 0.38 33.55
C GLU A 603 -33.71 1.29 32.35
N LEU A 604 -34.08 2.55 32.59
CA LEU A 604 -34.35 3.51 31.52
C LEU A 604 -33.10 3.84 30.71
N LEU A 605 -31.96 3.93 31.38
CA LEU A 605 -30.67 4.13 30.72
C LEU A 605 -30.29 2.91 29.86
N MET A 606 -30.55 1.68 30.32
CA MET A 606 -30.29 0.47 29.55
C MET A 606 -31.17 0.40 28.29
N GLU A 607 -32.46 0.72 28.40
CA GLU A 607 -33.35 0.79 27.23
C GLU A 607 -32.92 1.89 26.26
N SER A 608 -32.52 3.07 26.77
CA SER A 608 -31.98 4.14 25.94
C SER A 608 -30.69 3.71 25.23
N LEU A 609 -29.79 2.98 25.90
CA LEU A 609 -28.57 2.45 25.26
C LEU A 609 -28.92 1.52 24.10
N LYS A 610 -29.86 0.59 24.29
CA LYS A 610 -30.31 -0.35 23.25
C LYS A 610 -30.93 0.39 22.07
N GLU A 611 -31.77 1.39 22.35
CA GLU A 611 -32.39 2.23 21.33
C GLU A 611 -31.34 2.99 20.52
N GLN A 612 -30.39 3.66 21.17
CA GLN A 612 -29.34 4.41 20.46
C GLN A 612 -28.45 3.49 19.61
N LEU A 613 -28.13 2.28 20.08
CA LEU A 613 -27.37 1.29 19.30
C LEU A 613 -28.19 0.73 18.12
N ALA A 614 -29.51 0.62 18.25
CA ALA A 614 -30.39 0.25 17.15
C ALA A 614 -30.49 1.38 16.11
N LEU A 615 -30.61 2.64 16.56
CA LEU A 615 -30.61 3.81 15.68
C LEU A 615 -29.28 3.97 14.95
N SER A 616 -28.14 3.76 15.61
CA SER A 616 -26.83 3.81 14.95
C SER A 616 -26.70 2.73 13.88
N ARG A 617 -27.21 1.51 14.15
CA ARG A 617 -27.24 0.42 13.16
C ARG A 617 -28.12 0.77 11.95
N LEU A 618 -29.32 1.28 12.17
CA LEU A 618 -30.23 1.69 11.09
C LEU A 618 -29.64 2.83 10.26
N ALA A 619 -29.03 3.83 10.91
CA ALA A 619 -28.35 4.92 10.22
C ALA A 619 -27.15 4.42 9.40
N ARG A 620 -26.41 3.43 9.93
CA ARG A 620 -25.32 2.76 9.22
C ARG A 620 -25.79 2.05 7.96
N GLU A 621 -26.83 1.22 8.07
CA GLU A 621 -27.40 0.46 6.95
C GLU A 621 -27.93 1.39 5.84
N ASN A 622 -28.38 2.59 6.21
CA ASN A 622 -28.85 3.63 5.28
C ASN A 622 -27.77 4.65 4.88
N ILE A 623 -26.50 4.46 5.27
CA ILE A 623 -25.38 5.33 4.85
C ILE A 623 -25.64 6.82 5.27
N HIS A 624 -26.12 7.01 6.50
CA HIS A 624 -26.38 8.33 7.11
C HIS A 624 -25.43 8.61 8.28
N TYR A 625 -24.18 9.00 7.96
CA TYR A 625 -23.11 9.14 8.94
C TYR A 625 -23.39 10.15 10.06
N GLU A 626 -24.13 11.25 9.80
CA GLU A 626 -24.47 12.24 10.84
C GLU A 626 -25.37 11.65 11.93
N ASN A 627 -26.41 10.93 11.50
CA ASN A 627 -27.34 10.25 12.40
C ASN A 627 -26.64 9.11 13.15
N GLU A 628 -25.77 8.38 12.45
CA GLU A 628 -24.95 7.33 13.02
C GLU A 628 -24.02 7.88 14.11
N ASN A 629 -23.22 8.91 13.80
CA ASN A 629 -22.30 9.54 14.74
C ASN A 629 -23.04 10.11 15.97
N ASN A 630 -24.20 10.74 15.76
CA ASN A 630 -25.03 11.28 16.84
C ASN A 630 -25.56 10.16 17.76
N ALA A 631 -26.08 9.08 17.17
CA ALA A 631 -26.58 7.93 17.92
C ALA A 631 -25.46 7.24 18.71
N VAL A 632 -24.27 7.08 18.13
CA VAL A 632 -23.09 6.52 18.83
C VAL A 632 -22.64 7.41 19.97
N SER A 633 -22.55 8.73 19.76
CA SER A 633 -22.17 9.70 20.80
C SER A 633 -23.13 9.66 21.99
N LYS A 634 -24.44 9.57 21.70
CA LYS A 634 -25.48 9.38 22.71
C LYS A 634 -25.36 8.04 23.41
N ALA A 635 -25.14 6.94 22.68
CA ALA A 635 -24.94 5.62 23.26
C ALA A 635 -23.76 5.59 24.24
N LEU A 636 -22.62 6.19 23.87
CA LEU A 636 -21.47 6.32 24.77
C LEU A 636 -21.80 7.18 25.99
N SER A 637 -22.50 8.30 25.79
CA SER A 637 -22.95 9.16 26.89
C SER A 637 -23.90 8.44 27.86
N VAL A 638 -24.77 7.57 27.35
CA VAL A 638 -25.68 6.74 28.17
C VAL A 638 -24.89 5.63 28.89
N LEU A 639 -23.88 5.05 28.24
CA LEU A 639 -22.99 4.06 28.86
C LEU A 639 -22.20 4.64 30.04
N LEU A 640 -21.65 5.85 29.87
CA LEU A 640 -21.04 6.63 30.96
C LEU A 640 -22.00 6.80 32.15
N GLN A 641 -23.25 7.13 31.83
CA GLN A 641 -24.34 7.35 32.77
C GLN A 641 -24.67 6.09 33.59
N LEU A 642 -24.76 4.95 32.89
CA LEU A 642 -24.93 3.64 33.49
C LEU A 642 -23.77 3.31 34.44
N LEU A 643 -22.53 3.45 33.99
CA LEU A 643 -21.35 3.15 34.80
C LEU A 643 -21.25 4.01 36.07
N GLY A 644 -21.81 5.22 36.04
CA GLY A 644 -21.91 6.13 37.19
C GLY A 644 -23.14 5.93 38.08
N SER A 645 -24.14 5.16 37.66
CA SER A 645 -25.40 4.98 38.40
C SER A 645 -25.27 3.92 39.49
N ASP A 646 -25.75 4.23 40.69
CA ASP A 646 -25.77 3.30 41.84
C ASP A 646 -26.88 2.24 41.75
N SER A 647 -27.83 2.41 40.83
CA SER A 647 -28.92 1.46 40.60
C SER A 647 -28.58 0.34 39.61
N VAL A 648 -27.37 0.31 39.06
CA VAL A 648 -26.96 -0.72 38.08
C VAL A 648 -26.81 -2.09 38.74
N THR A 649 -27.39 -3.11 38.12
CA THR A 649 -27.34 -4.50 38.57
C THR A 649 -26.24 -5.30 37.86
N SER A 650 -25.82 -6.41 38.47
CA SER A 650 -24.85 -7.34 37.87
C SER A 650 -25.32 -7.91 36.52
N GLN A 651 -26.63 -8.14 36.36
CA GLN A 651 -27.23 -8.61 35.11
C GLN A 651 -27.12 -7.57 34.00
N GLN A 652 -27.31 -6.28 34.33
CA GLN A 652 -27.14 -5.19 33.37
C GLN A 652 -25.66 -5.03 32.97
N LEU A 653 -24.73 -5.12 33.93
CA LEU A 653 -23.29 -5.10 33.61
C LEU A 653 -22.88 -6.28 32.71
N GLU A 654 -23.46 -7.46 32.95
CA GLU A 654 -23.24 -8.64 32.13
C GLU A 654 -23.71 -8.42 30.69
N GLU A 655 -24.92 -7.87 30.54
CA GLU A 655 -25.49 -7.60 29.23
C GLU A 655 -24.64 -6.59 28.44
N ILE A 656 -24.15 -5.53 29.12
CA ILE A 656 -23.25 -4.56 28.50
C ILE A 656 -21.95 -5.22 28.08
N TYR A 657 -21.32 -5.99 28.97
CA TYR A 657 -20.02 -6.61 28.73
C TYR A 657 -20.05 -7.62 27.59
N ASN A 658 -21.06 -8.50 27.58
CA ASN A 658 -21.14 -9.64 26.66
C ASN A 658 -21.82 -9.30 25.32
N TYR A 659 -22.63 -8.23 25.24
CA TYR A 659 -23.44 -7.97 24.03
C TYR A 659 -23.38 -6.52 23.55
N GLN A 660 -23.55 -5.52 24.43
CA GLN A 660 -23.67 -4.13 23.96
C GLN A 660 -22.31 -3.54 23.55
N LEU A 661 -21.22 -3.91 24.24
CA LEU A 661 -19.87 -3.49 23.84
C LEU A 661 -19.47 -4.03 22.46
N ASP A 662 -19.87 -5.25 22.12
CA ASP A 662 -19.58 -5.83 20.79
C ASP A 662 -20.27 -5.03 19.66
N LYS A 663 -21.44 -4.44 19.92
CA LYS A 663 -22.10 -3.53 18.97
C LYS A 663 -21.38 -2.19 18.84
N LEU A 664 -20.72 -1.73 19.91
CA LEU A 664 -19.92 -0.51 19.92
C LEU A 664 -18.55 -0.68 19.29
N HIS A 665 -18.02 -1.91 19.19
CA HIS A 665 -16.69 -2.22 18.66
C HIS A 665 -16.41 -1.52 17.32
N PHE A 666 -17.42 -1.36 16.45
CA PHE A 666 -17.29 -0.67 15.17
C PHE A 666 -17.03 0.85 15.26
N TYR A 667 -17.08 1.45 16.45
CA TYR A 667 -16.98 2.90 16.65
C TYR A 667 -15.98 3.29 17.73
N ILE A 668 -15.44 2.32 18.46
CA ILE A 668 -14.47 2.54 19.51
C ILE A 668 -13.17 1.82 19.17
N THR A 669 -12.04 2.40 19.56
CA THR A 669 -10.74 1.74 19.40
C THR A 669 -10.65 0.48 20.26
N HIS A 670 -9.84 -0.48 19.86
CA HIS A 670 -9.56 -1.69 20.66
C HIS A 670 -9.11 -1.35 22.09
N THR A 671 -8.26 -0.33 22.23
CA THR A 671 -7.80 0.17 23.53
C THR A 671 -8.96 0.67 24.39
N LEU A 672 -9.88 1.47 23.83
CA LEU A 672 -11.07 1.92 24.56
C LEU A 672 -11.98 0.75 24.95
N THR A 673 -12.18 -0.23 24.06
CA THR A 673 -12.93 -1.46 24.41
C THR A 673 -12.35 -2.15 25.64
N THR A 674 -11.03 -2.28 25.71
CA THR A 674 -10.33 -2.89 26.86
C THR A 674 -10.52 -2.06 28.14
N VAL A 675 -10.40 -0.73 28.05
CA VAL A 675 -10.67 0.18 29.18
C VAL A 675 -12.11 0.02 29.67
N LEU A 676 -13.10 0.03 28.78
CA LEU A 676 -14.51 -0.14 29.14
C LEU A 676 -14.79 -1.50 29.78
N LYS A 677 -14.20 -2.58 29.24
CA LYS A 677 -14.29 -3.92 29.83
C LYS A 677 -13.72 -3.96 31.25
N ASN A 678 -12.61 -3.26 31.50
CA ASN A 678 -12.02 -3.17 32.84
C ASN A 678 -12.86 -2.32 33.79
N GLU A 679 -13.42 -1.20 33.33
CA GLU A 679 -14.34 -0.39 34.15
C GLU A 679 -15.61 -1.15 34.54
N LEU A 680 -16.17 -1.96 33.65
CA LEU A 680 -17.29 -2.85 33.94
C LEU A 680 -16.92 -3.89 35.01
N LYS A 681 -15.73 -4.51 34.91
CA LYS A 681 -15.21 -5.45 35.93
C LYS A 681 -15.00 -4.75 37.28
N GLU A 682 -14.47 -3.52 37.29
CA GLU A 682 -14.31 -2.74 38.51
C GLU A 682 -15.66 -2.35 39.13
N ARG A 683 -16.66 -2.02 38.32
CA ARG A 683 -18.02 -1.77 38.81
C ARG A 683 -18.63 -3.04 39.39
N GLN A 684 -18.48 -4.18 38.72
CA GLN A 684 -18.91 -5.48 39.22
C GLN A 684 -18.24 -5.80 40.56
N ALA A 685 -16.91 -5.65 40.65
CA ALA A 685 -16.17 -5.88 41.90
C ALA A 685 -16.65 -5.00 43.07
N ARG A 686 -17.23 -3.82 42.80
CA ARG A 686 -17.87 -2.98 43.81
C ARG A 686 -19.24 -3.51 44.24
N LEU A 687 -20.05 -4.01 43.30
CA LEU A 687 -21.36 -4.62 43.61
C LEU A 687 -21.23 -5.91 44.41
N LEU A 688 -20.12 -6.62 44.25
CA LEU A 688 -19.82 -7.86 44.97
C LEU A 688 -19.31 -7.65 46.40
N ARG A 689 -19.28 -6.41 46.92
CA ARG A 689 -18.83 -6.12 48.28
C ARG A 689 -20.00 -6.27 49.25
N TRP A 690 -20.01 -7.38 49.96
CA TRP A 690 -21.00 -7.73 50.95
C TRP A 690 -20.56 -7.31 52.35
N ASP A 691 -21.52 -6.81 53.12
CA ASP A 691 -21.40 -6.53 54.55
C ASP A 691 -22.56 -7.20 55.30
N GLU A 692 -22.50 -7.19 56.63
CA GLU A 692 -23.53 -7.86 57.43
C GLU A 692 -24.91 -7.17 57.32
N GLN A 693 -24.97 -5.90 56.90
CA GLN A 693 -26.20 -5.13 56.76
C GLN A 693 -26.94 -5.46 55.45
N SER A 694 -26.21 -5.51 54.33
CA SER A 694 -26.70 -5.88 52.98
C SER A 694 -27.21 -7.31 52.91
N LEU A 695 -26.79 -8.18 53.83
CA LEU A 695 -27.26 -9.56 53.93
C LEU A 695 -28.53 -9.72 54.78
N LYS A 696 -28.98 -8.69 55.51
CA LYS A 696 -30.17 -8.79 56.39
C LYS A 696 -31.45 -9.03 55.61
N ASP A 697 -31.57 -8.43 54.43
CA ASP A 697 -32.73 -8.61 53.56
C ASP A 697 -32.79 -10.03 52.95
N PHE A 698 -31.64 -10.72 52.94
CA PHE A 698 -31.52 -12.10 52.45
C PHE A 698 -31.82 -13.15 53.54
N GLN A 699 -31.64 -12.81 54.82
CA GLN A 699 -31.84 -13.71 55.98
C GLN A 699 -33.28 -14.27 56.09
N LEU A 700 -34.28 -13.58 55.53
CA LEU A 700 -35.69 -13.97 55.64
C LEU A 700 -36.10 -15.25 54.87
N ILE A 701 -35.26 -15.77 53.97
CA ILE A 701 -35.67 -16.83 53.03
C ILE A 701 -35.10 -18.22 53.38
N GLU A 702 -33.96 -18.32 54.09
CA GLU A 702 -33.21 -19.59 54.24
C GLU A 702 -32.91 -20.03 55.68
N GLU A 703 -33.51 -19.44 56.71
CA GLU A 703 -33.22 -19.80 58.12
C GLU A 703 -33.67 -21.21 58.55
N ALA A 704 -34.26 -22.01 57.67
CA ALA A 704 -34.61 -23.41 57.93
C ALA A 704 -33.38 -24.34 57.83
N SER A 705 -32.62 -24.46 58.93
CA SER A 705 -31.69 -25.56 59.22
C SER A 705 -30.62 -25.89 58.16
N VAL A 706 -29.72 -24.94 57.88
CA VAL A 706 -28.52 -25.24 57.08
C VAL A 706 -27.54 -26.11 57.88
N SER A 707 -27.46 -27.41 57.55
CA SER A 707 -26.38 -28.28 58.05
C SER A 707 -25.07 -27.95 57.31
N MET A 708 -23.98 -27.78 58.05
CA MET A 708 -22.63 -27.46 57.53
C MET A 708 -22.48 -26.13 56.75
N PRO A 709 -22.67 -24.96 57.39
CA PRO A 709 -22.56 -23.65 56.73
C PRO A 709 -21.18 -23.36 56.13
N LEU A 710 -20.09 -23.85 56.74
CA LEU A 710 -18.74 -23.65 56.20
C LEU A 710 -18.54 -24.38 54.86
N HIS A 711 -19.05 -25.61 54.74
CA HIS A 711 -18.95 -26.39 53.49
C HIS A 711 -19.75 -25.72 52.36
N ARG A 712 -20.97 -25.26 52.65
CA ARG A 712 -21.78 -24.50 51.68
C ARG A 712 -21.10 -23.20 51.26
N SER A 713 -20.47 -22.49 52.20
CA SER A 713 -19.71 -21.29 51.88
C SER A 713 -18.58 -21.57 50.89
N LEU A 714 -17.82 -22.65 51.09
CA LEU A 714 -16.76 -23.07 50.18
C LEU A 714 -17.31 -23.46 48.79
N GLU A 715 -18.38 -24.25 48.74
CA GLU A 715 -19.04 -24.66 47.48
C GLU A 715 -19.43 -23.44 46.64
N HIS A 716 -20.12 -22.47 47.26
CA HIS A 716 -20.53 -21.24 46.58
C HIS A 716 -19.35 -20.33 46.23
N LEU A 717 -18.29 -20.30 47.04
CA LEU A 717 -17.07 -19.57 46.74
C LEU A 717 -16.36 -20.15 45.50
N ASP A 718 -16.25 -21.47 45.39
CA ASP A 718 -15.68 -22.14 44.23
C ASP A 718 -16.49 -21.84 42.96
N ASN A 719 -17.82 -21.89 43.06
CA ASN A 719 -18.71 -21.50 41.97
C ASN A 719 -18.52 -20.02 41.57
N ALA A 720 -18.42 -19.10 42.53
CA ALA A 720 -18.18 -17.68 42.25
C ALA A 720 -16.82 -17.45 41.56
N ASN A 721 -15.78 -18.18 42.00
CA ASN A 721 -14.44 -18.09 41.42
C ASN A 721 -14.37 -18.69 40.01
N SER A 722 -15.13 -19.75 39.74
CA SER A 722 -15.22 -20.34 38.39
C SER A 722 -15.77 -19.33 37.35
N CYS A 723 -16.66 -18.42 37.77
CA CYS A 723 -17.20 -17.38 36.91
C CYS A 723 -16.14 -16.34 36.47
N ILE A 724 -15.04 -16.20 37.21
CA ILE A 724 -13.94 -15.27 36.90
C ILE A 724 -13.06 -15.81 35.76
N GLN A 725 -12.88 -17.13 35.68
CA GLN A 725 -11.90 -17.77 34.80
C GLN A 725 -12.27 -17.77 33.31
N SER A 726 -13.54 -17.58 32.95
CA SER A 726 -13.96 -17.51 31.54
C SER A 726 -13.51 -16.18 30.90
N GLU A 727 -12.57 -16.22 29.96
CA GLU A 727 -12.12 -15.03 29.22
C GLU A 727 -13.16 -14.53 28.20
N VAL A 728 -13.94 -15.45 27.62
CA VAL A 728 -14.80 -15.17 26.46
C VAL A 728 -16.14 -14.56 26.85
N ARG A 729 -16.79 -15.08 27.91
CA ARG A 729 -18.06 -14.56 28.44
C ARG A 729 -17.99 -14.48 29.95
N LYS A 730 -18.43 -13.36 30.51
CA LYS A 730 -18.52 -13.21 31.97
C LYS A 730 -19.93 -13.53 32.44
N ASP A 731 -20.04 -14.27 33.53
CA ASP A 731 -21.31 -14.62 34.17
C ASP A 731 -21.43 -13.82 35.48
N PHE A 732 -21.65 -12.50 35.34
CA PHE A 732 -21.65 -11.58 36.48
C PHE A 732 -22.88 -11.79 37.36
N ALA A 733 -24.04 -12.15 36.79
CA ALA A 733 -25.26 -12.43 37.55
C ALA A 733 -25.10 -13.66 38.43
N ARG A 734 -24.51 -14.74 37.90
CA ARG A 734 -24.19 -15.93 38.72
C ARG A 734 -23.12 -15.61 39.75
N GLN A 735 -22.03 -14.94 39.38
CA GLN A 735 -20.99 -14.55 40.33
C GLN A 735 -21.57 -13.74 41.51
N TYR A 736 -22.48 -12.82 41.21
CA TYR A 736 -23.17 -12.04 42.24
C TYR A 736 -23.99 -12.91 43.18
N THR A 737 -24.78 -13.84 42.63
CA THR A 737 -25.60 -14.75 43.43
C THR A 737 -24.74 -15.69 44.28
N GLU A 738 -23.75 -16.35 43.67
CA GLU A 738 -22.86 -17.30 44.34
C GLU A 738 -21.99 -16.63 45.42
N SER A 739 -21.42 -15.45 45.13
CA SER A 739 -20.65 -14.71 46.15
C SER A 739 -21.52 -14.28 47.33
N ARG A 740 -22.77 -13.85 47.08
CA ARG A 740 -23.72 -13.51 48.15
C ARG A 740 -24.01 -14.72 49.03
N MET A 741 -24.28 -15.89 48.42
CA MET A 741 -24.51 -17.15 49.13
C MET A 741 -23.29 -17.57 49.94
N ALA A 742 -22.09 -17.46 49.35
CA ALA A 742 -20.84 -17.80 50.01
C ALA A 742 -20.62 -16.96 51.27
N VAL A 743 -20.81 -15.63 51.18
CA VAL A 743 -20.69 -14.72 52.32
C VAL A 743 -21.81 -14.95 53.33
N TYR A 744 -23.04 -15.18 52.89
CA TYR A 744 -24.19 -15.45 53.77
C TYR A 744 -23.95 -16.68 54.64
N HIS A 745 -23.62 -17.82 54.04
CA HIS A 745 -23.32 -19.04 54.80
C HIS A 745 -22.11 -18.89 55.71
N PHE A 746 -21.08 -18.15 55.27
CA PHE A 746 -19.96 -17.82 56.15
C PHE A 746 -20.40 -16.97 57.34
N SER A 747 -21.32 -16.02 57.14
CA SER A 747 -21.87 -15.20 58.23
C SER A 747 -22.62 -16.04 59.27
N ILE A 748 -23.37 -17.08 58.84
CA ILE A 748 -24.01 -18.06 59.73
C ILE A 748 -22.96 -18.81 60.54
N TYR A 749 -21.90 -19.30 59.88
CA TYR A 749 -20.79 -19.97 60.56
C TYR A 749 -20.15 -19.04 61.62
N MET A 750 -19.94 -17.77 61.30
CA MET A 750 -19.34 -16.79 62.22
C MET A 750 -20.22 -16.44 63.44
N LYS A 751 -21.53 -16.77 63.42
CA LYS A 751 -22.48 -16.59 64.53
C LYS A 751 -22.53 -17.81 65.47
N GLN A 752 -21.91 -18.94 65.12
CA GLN A 752 -21.86 -20.12 65.98
C GLN A 752 -21.03 -19.85 67.24
N SER A 753 -21.41 -20.47 68.36
CA SER A 753 -20.71 -20.36 69.65
C SER A 753 -19.34 -21.05 69.64
N GLU A 754 -19.18 -22.09 68.83
CA GLU A 754 -17.94 -22.85 68.66
C GLU A 754 -17.64 -23.08 67.18
N TYR A 755 -16.38 -22.87 66.78
CA TYR A 755 -15.89 -23.05 65.42
C TYR A 755 -15.25 -24.43 65.29
N GLN A 756 -15.88 -25.34 64.55
CA GLN A 756 -15.44 -26.73 64.41
C GLN A 756 -14.11 -26.85 63.64
N ASP A 757 -13.89 -26.01 62.63
CA ASP A 757 -12.67 -26.02 61.82
C ASP A 757 -12.21 -24.58 61.53
N ARG A 758 -11.26 -24.09 62.33
CA ARG A 758 -10.78 -22.70 62.22
C ARG A 758 -9.82 -22.49 61.06
N GLU A 759 -8.99 -23.48 60.73
CA GLU A 759 -8.02 -23.34 59.66
C GLU A 759 -8.71 -23.37 58.29
N ALA A 760 -9.65 -24.30 58.08
CA ALA A 760 -10.50 -24.27 56.88
C ALA A 760 -11.31 -22.97 56.80
N ALA A 761 -11.81 -22.45 57.92
CA ALA A 761 -12.51 -21.17 57.94
C ALA A 761 -11.62 -19.98 57.57
N LYS A 762 -10.33 -19.97 57.95
CA LYS A 762 -9.39 -18.94 57.51
C LYS A 762 -9.10 -19.02 56.02
N GLU A 763 -8.99 -20.23 55.48
CA GLU A 763 -8.80 -20.46 54.04
C GLU A 763 -10.00 -19.93 53.24
N VAL A 764 -11.22 -20.32 53.64
CA VAL A 764 -12.47 -19.81 53.04
C VAL A 764 -12.55 -18.28 53.18
N LEU A 765 -12.24 -17.72 54.36
CA LEU A 765 -12.23 -16.27 54.56
C LEU A 765 -11.23 -15.55 53.65
N THR A 766 -10.06 -16.16 53.42
CA THR A 766 -9.04 -15.63 52.52
C THR A 766 -9.56 -15.60 51.08
N GLY A 767 -10.24 -16.66 50.65
CA GLY A 767 -10.92 -16.70 49.35
C GLY A 767 -12.11 -15.72 49.24
N LEU A 768 -12.79 -15.42 50.34
CA LEU A 768 -13.88 -14.42 50.40
C LEU A 768 -13.40 -12.96 50.40
N LYS A 769 -12.09 -12.71 50.55
CA LYS A 769 -11.52 -11.35 50.61
C LYS A 769 -11.94 -10.42 49.46
N PRO A 770 -12.08 -10.85 48.19
CA PRO A 770 -12.57 -10.01 47.10
C PRO A 770 -14.04 -9.58 47.25
N TYR A 771 -14.83 -10.32 48.03
CA TYR A 771 -16.27 -10.15 48.18
C TYR A 771 -16.70 -9.48 49.50
N LEU A 772 -15.73 -9.14 50.36
CA LEU A 772 -15.98 -8.53 51.66
C LEU A 772 -15.53 -7.08 51.70
N CYS A 773 -16.23 -6.26 52.49
CA CYS A 773 -15.70 -4.98 52.94
C CYS A 773 -14.48 -5.19 53.84
N GLU A 774 -13.51 -4.27 53.79
CA GLU A 774 -12.24 -4.40 54.55
C GLU A 774 -12.49 -4.53 56.06
N GLU A 775 -13.47 -3.79 56.59
CA GLU A 775 -13.85 -3.85 58.01
C GLU A 775 -14.43 -5.22 58.39
N GLN A 776 -15.28 -5.80 57.54
CA GLN A 776 -15.90 -7.11 57.76
C GLN A 776 -14.85 -8.22 57.75
N TYR A 777 -13.94 -8.18 56.78
CA TYR A 777 -12.83 -9.14 56.69
C TYR A 777 -11.95 -9.08 57.94
N LYS A 778 -11.55 -7.88 58.38
CA LYS A 778 -10.76 -7.69 59.61
C LYS A 778 -11.49 -8.20 60.84
N LEU A 779 -12.79 -7.91 60.96
CA LEU A 779 -13.62 -8.36 62.07
C LEU A 779 -13.66 -9.89 62.16
N TRP A 780 -13.93 -10.56 61.04
CA TRP A 780 -14.00 -12.03 60.99
C TRP A 780 -12.64 -12.67 61.20
N MET A 781 -11.58 -12.12 60.61
CA MET A 781 -10.22 -12.60 60.81
C MET A 781 -9.79 -12.49 62.28
N MET A 782 -10.15 -11.39 62.95
CA MET A 782 -9.90 -11.20 64.38
C MET A 782 -10.69 -12.21 65.23
N LYS A 783 -11.97 -12.47 64.90
CA LYS A 783 -12.79 -13.47 65.60
C LYS A 783 -12.18 -14.88 65.50
N LEU A 784 -11.74 -15.29 64.31
CA LEU A 784 -11.09 -16.59 64.10
C LEU A 784 -9.72 -16.70 64.80
N SER A 785 -9.06 -15.57 65.08
CA SER A 785 -7.73 -15.51 65.69
C SER A 785 -7.73 -15.40 67.22
N LYS A 786 -8.87 -15.04 67.85
CA LYS A 786 -8.98 -14.61 69.27
C LYS A 786 -8.76 -15.69 70.36
N GLN A 787 -8.15 -16.83 70.04
CA GLN A 787 -7.62 -17.77 71.05
C GLN A 787 -6.10 -17.98 70.98
N LEU A 788 -5.38 -17.29 70.10
CA LEU A 788 -3.92 -17.24 70.17
C LEU A 788 -3.52 -15.98 70.93
N SER A 789 -3.04 -16.16 72.15
CA SER A 789 -2.52 -15.14 73.08
C SER A 789 -1.22 -14.48 72.61
N LYS A 790 -1.11 -14.13 71.32
CA LYS A 790 -0.04 -13.30 70.76
C LYS A 790 -0.57 -12.37 69.65
N PRO A 791 -0.24 -11.07 69.67
CA PRO A 791 -0.67 -10.15 68.63
C PRO A 791 0.15 -10.37 67.34
N LEU A 792 -0.51 -10.76 66.25
CA LEU A 792 0.06 -10.72 64.91
C LEU A 792 -0.12 -9.29 64.36
N ILE A 793 0.98 -8.53 64.25
CA ILE A 793 0.97 -7.13 63.76
C ILE A 793 1.50 -7.02 62.31
N GLN A 794 1.85 -8.11 61.61
CA GLN A 794 2.60 -8.01 60.35
C GLN A 794 1.88 -8.29 59.01
N GLU A 795 0.58 -8.60 58.95
CA GLU A 795 -0.07 -8.97 57.66
C GLU A 795 -1.11 -7.98 57.10
N VAL A 796 -1.25 -6.77 57.65
CA VAL A 796 -2.35 -5.84 57.29
C VAL A 796 -2.01 -4.91 56.10
N THR A 797 -0.85 -5.00 55.47
CA THR A 797 -0.43 -4.07 54.41
C THR A 797 -1.03 -4.32 53.01
N VAL A 798 -1.81 -5.38 52.78
CA VAL A 798 -2.15 -5.85 51.41
C VAL A 798 -3.48 -5.31 50.84
N PHE A 799 -4.33 -4.61 51.61
CA PHE A 799 -5.56 -4.02 51.04
C PHE A 799 -5.31 -2.88 50.03
N LYS A 800 -4.09 -2.30 50.02
CA LYS A 800 -3.70 -1.30 49.03
C LYS A 800 -3.32 -1.89 47.65
N GLU A 801 -2.96 -3.17 47.55
CA GLU A 801 -2.49 -3.73 46.28
C GLU A 801 -3.63 -4.00 45.27
N ALA A 802 -4.87 -4.20 45.73
CA ALA A 802 -6.02 -4.31 44.83
C ALA A 802 -6.48 -2.96 44.22
N THR A 803 -5.90 -1.84 44.66
CA THR A 803 -6.11 -0.50 44.08
C THR A 803 -4.86 0.05 43.39
N LEU A 804 -3.77 -0.73 43.33
CA LEU A 804 -2.47 -0.35 42.76
C LEU A 804 -2.22 -0.88 41.35
N CYS A 805 -3.26 -1.29 40.62
CA CYS A 805 -3.19 -1.42 39.15
C CYS A 805 -3.26 -0.04 38.45
N LYS A 806 -2.55 0.95 38.99
CA LYS A 806 -2.48 2.34 38.50
C LYS A 806 -1.07 2.88 38.31
N GLN A 807 -0.02 2.08 38.54
CA GLN A 807 1.36 2.51 38.28
C GLN A 807 2.22 1.34 37.82
N GLU A 808 2.16 1.02 36.52
CA GLU A 808 3.30 0.62 35.68
C GLU A 808 2.79 0.42 34.24
N ASP A 809 2.38 1.52 33.62
CA ASP A 809 2.36 1.67 32.16
C ASP A 809 2.86 3.09 31.88
N GLN A 810 4.14 3.32 32.16
CA GLN A 810 4.86 4.40 31.49
C GLN A 810 5.00 3.96 30.04
N LEU A 811 4.10 4.47 29.20
CA LEU A 811 4.29 4.52 27.75
C LEU A 811 5.72 5.03 27.45
N PRO A 812 6.49 4.36 26.58
CA PRO A 812 7.77 4.87 26.16
C PRO A 812 7.54 6.23 25.50
N VAL A 813 8.15 7.27 26.08
CA VAL A 813 8.21 8.60 25.47
C VAL A 813 8.76 8.43 24.05
N PRO A 814 8.07 8.89 22.99
CA PRO A 814 8.61 8.81 21.65
C PRO A 814 9.89 9.64 21.61
N ALA A 815 10.99 8.99 21.27
CA ALA A 815 12.27 9.64 21.08
C ALA A 815 12.11 10.81 20.10
N GLN A 816 12.24 12.03 20.60
CA GLN A 816 12.47 13.21 19.77
C GLN A 816 13.74 12.96 18.98
N LYS A 817 13.60 12.60 17.70
CA LYS A 817 14.68 12.74 16.72
C LYS A 817 14.96 14.23 16.59
N MET A 818 16.01 14.69 17.27
CA MET A 818 16.72 15.90 16.88
C MET A 818 17.29 15.65 15.49
N PHE A 819 16.67 16.22 14.47
CA PHE A 819 17.35 16.53 13.22
C PHE A 819 18.10 17.84 13.43
N ALA A 820 19.43 17.71 13.49
CA ALA A 820 20.37 18.73 13.04
C ALA A 820 20.75 18.41 11.60
#